data_AF-A0A1E1K3T2-F1
#
_entry.id   AF-A0A1E1K3T2-F1
#
_cell.length_a   1.000
_cell.length_b   1.000
_cell.length_c   1.000
_cell.angle_alpha   90.00
_cell.angle_beta   90.00
_cell.angle_gamma   90.00
#
_symmetry.space_group_name_H-M   'P 1'
#
loop_
_entity.id
_entity.type
_entity.pdbx_description
1 polymer ?
#
loop_
_entity_poly.entity_id
_entity_poly.type
_entity_poly.pdbx_seq_one_letter_code
_entity_poly.pdbx_strand_id
1 'polypeptide(L)'
;MFRLFTTSRKVPLCISKILSTSFRTTAILRSSDNPADSNLNTSSKSPPPGSENANQGTTDGYNDSIFDDAVADILRSAKLKARRKENKPPPEKIGADGLPIGKRPTEYDENGGIIKKRRVPRKKVLKLEDGLPIEKQLVEYDENGGIIKKRRVPRKKVLKLEDGLPIEKQPTEYKEESEIIKKKRVPRKKVLKLGEDGLPVTNTTYKRAQDKLGSDFYNKPGLSPRDDVRRYLTRVNTIGARVKGLSQKSGDRKRMNIVSEAACDVILDRLGPSLQKHIGCDIIDINPGAGVWSAKLHDMLKPRTHILLEPDTKQFGQLLEPLLSAPGSTYRLVPQSGLVWNHLEAVLSKEYLPHQTAWEREDPRLEERNDTLLIVANLGYYPRKNYRGFPSLAQMVMYQLIGAIKAQTLVQKYGRARMLIWMNDEERHHFVPKSINQRRKPAMEADLVCEEITEVASSTISSSARDREQSIDIRSLQATLRKMENKGIKVPEGRESVALQTLKGAENTQQGSPVIEKTPATRKKTPRFAAERRFTHFTEEFEATFEILRSAWRLPDNDPSKIAKLAEYKERRRRWQEEADKTIKDSYQKPMLLNCESRITFNTPKSLLAWDRREMEPLRLDAKEFFPAKPMCLIDIQPKRLHPVLRKTNNYDILEYILTVFYVRWVQSVNEGLANLLPGAHEWLVKECPSLRDPLKGGNPDLDEMTVRCLTDEMFVEMVEAWARWPFRPSQFEILSIMGGATHDTGVGATYDQEDMYRSI
;
A
#
# COMPACT_ATOMS: atom_id res chain seq x y z
N MET A 1 8.09 15.02 2.72
CA MET A 1 9.09 15.31 3.77
C MET A 1 9.97 14.08 4.07
N PHE A 2 10.46 13.38 3.03
CA PHE A 2 11.07 12.03 3.15
C PHE A 2 12.55 11.95 2.73
N ARG A 3 13.27 13.07 2.80
CA ARG A 3 14.73 13.12 2.59
C ARG A 3 15.35 14.19 3.47
N LEU A 4 15.64 13.82 4.71
CA LEU A 4 16.71 14.36 5.56
C LEU A 4 16.69 13.49 6.82
N PHE A 5 17.84 13.30 7.45
CA PHE A 5 18.13 12.35 8.54
C PHE A 5 18.58 10.95 8.10
N THR A 6 19.76 10.91 7.49
CA THR A 6 20.73 9.83 7.76
C THR A 6 22.13 10.45 7.89
N THR A 7 22.67 10.44 9.12
CA THR A 7 24.04 10.75 9.64
C THR A 7 23.87 11.68 10.85
N SER A 8 24.32 11.45 12.08
CA SER A 8 25.59 10.92 12.58
C SER A 8 25.42 10.38 14.02
N ARG A 9 26.40 9.60 14.50
CA ARG A 9 26.50 9.00 15.84
C ARG A 9 27.24 9.92 16.83
N LYS A 10 26.88 9.77 18.12
CA LYS A 10 27.60 10.05 19.40
C LYS A 10 27.79 11.52 19.85
N VAL A 11 27.17 11.84 21.00
CA VAL A 11 27.67 12.50 22.26
C VAL A 11 26.44 13.03 23.05
N PRO A 12 26.36 12.90 24.39
CA PRO A 12 25.15 13.25 25.16
C PRO A 12 25.16 14.74 25.53
N LEU A 13 24.01 15.42 25.42
CA LEU A 13 23.85 16.77 25.95
C LEU A 13 22.55 16.90 26.74
N CYS A 14 22.76 17.15 28.02
CA CYS A 14 21.82 17.62 29.03
C CYS A 14 21.26 18.98 28.61
N ILE A 15 19.93 19.13 28.49
CA ILE A 15 19.28 20.44 28.39
C ILE A 15 18.08 20.44 29.34
N SER A 16 18.37 20.84 30.58
CA SER A 16 17.40 21.52 31.44
C SER A 16 17.52 23.03 31.19
N LYS A 17 16.42 23.76 31.39
CA LYS A 17 16.27 25.23 31.25
C LYS A 17 16.27 25.75 29.81
N ILE A 18 15.07 25.88 29.26
CA ILE A 18 14.50 27.10 28.66
C ILE A 18 13.03 26.74 28.42
N LEU A 19 12.13 27.30 29.22
CA LEU A 19 10.71 27.60 28.95
C LEU A 19 10.05 27.97 30.29
N SER A 20 10.46 29.11 30.86
CA SER A 20 9.79 29.73 32.00
C SER A 20 9.80 31.25 31.88
N THR A 21 9.19 31.81 30.83
CA THR A 21 8.83 33.24 30.80
C THR A 21 7.99 33.55 29.57
N SER A 22 6.67 33.46 29.69
CA SER A 22 5.75 34.54 29.28
C SER A 22 4.31 34.15 29.60
N PHE A 23 3.46 35.14 29.82
CA PHE A 23 2.07 35.09 30.29
C PHE A 23 1.87 35.04 31.81
N ARG A 24 2.31 36.12 32.46
CA ARG A 24 1.47 36.83 33.44
C ARG A 24 1.14 38.20 32.86
N THR A 25 -0.16 38.54 32.81
CA THR A 25 -0.77 39.83 33.23
C THR A 25 -2.06 40.06 32.44
N THR A 26 -3.19 39.61 32.98
CA THR A 26 -4.38 40.47 33.18
C THR A 26 -5.32 39.76 34.14
N ALA A 27 -5.28 40.18 35.39
CA ALA A 27 -6.36 40.01 36.34
C ALA A 27 -6.96 41.40 36.57
N ILE A 28 -8.29 41.48 36.68
CA ILE A 28 -9.09 42.35 37.57
C ILE A 28 -10.57 42.26 37.12
N LEU A 29 -11.38 41.49 37.87
CA LEU A 29 -12.55 41.99 38.63
C LEU A 29 -13.27 40.83 39.37
N ARG A 30 -13.10 40.85 40.70
CA ARG A 30 -14.06 40.62 41.81
C ARG A 30 -15.03 39.42 41.70
N SER A 31 -14.84 38.33 42.47
CA SER A 31 -15.07 38.15 43.93
C SER A 31 -16.54 38.14 44.37
N SER A 32 -17.04 36.95 44.70
CA SER A 32 -17.82 36.75 45.93
C SER A 32 -17.57 35.35 46.49
N ASP A 33 -17.33 35.34 47.79
CA ASP A 33 -17.04 34.28 48.75
C ASP A 33 -18.21 33.25 48.83
N ASN A 34 -18.15 32.04 49.41
CA ASN A 34 -17.31 31.41 50.42
C ASN A 34 -17.62 29.87 50.41
N PRO A 35 -16.80 28.99 51.02
CA PRO A 35 -17.00 27.54 51.07
C PRO A 35 -17.55 27.06 52.44
N ALA A 36 -18.27 25.93 52.47
CA ALA A 36 -18.34 25.03 53.63
C ALA A 36 -19.09 23.71 53.31
N ASP A 37 -18.38 22.60 53.53
CA ASP A 37 -18.76 21.42 54.31
C ASP A 37 -19.99 20.56 53.99
N SER A 38 -19.65 19.35 53.51
CA SER A 38 -19.88 18.06 54.18
C SER A 38 -21.26 17.38 54.16
N ASN A 39 -21.20 16.09 53.77
CA ASN A 39 -21.89 14.93 54.34
C ASN A 39 -23.44 14.86 54.29
N LEU A 40 -23.98 13.92 53.49
CA LEU A 40 -24.60 12.67 53.98
C LEU A 40 -25.42 11.95 52.88
N ASN A 41 -24.99 10.72 52.60
CA ASN A 41 -25.76 9.47 52.52
C ASN A 41 -27.27 9.43 52.16
N THR A 42 -27.55 8.42 51.34
CA THR A 42 -28.64 7.42 51.40
C THR A 42 -29.97 7.61 50.65
N SER A 43 -30.08 6.77 49.62
CA SER A 43 -31.14 5.75 49.39
C SER A 43 -32.40 6.10 48.59
N SER A 44 -32.53 5.32 47.50
CA SER A 44 -33.72 4.58 47.04
C SER A 44 -35.01 5.34 46.72
N LYS A 45 -35.46 5.24 45.46
CA LYS A 45 -36.65 4.47 45.03
C LYS A 45 -37.06 4.84 43.60
N SER A 46 -37.15 3.84 42.73
CA SER A 46 -38.08 3.76 41.58
C SER A 46 -39.47 3.34 42.10
N PRO A 47 -40.61 3.30 41.33
CA PRO A 47 -40.84 3.40 39.87
C PRO A 47 -42.17 4.19 39.52
N PRO A 48 -43.05 3.82 38.54
CA PRO A 48 -43.12 4.08 37.08
C PRO A 48 -44.43 4.86 36.66
N PRO A 49 -45.09 4.65 35.49
CA PRO A 49 -44.82 5.25 34.16
C PRO A 49 -46.03 5.99 33.51
N GLY A 50 -45.73 6.79 32.46
CA GLY A 50 -46.59 6.98 31.28
C GLY A 50 -47.58 8.16 31.26
N SER A 51 -47.46 9.04 30.25
CA SER A 51 -48.55 9.42 29.32
C SER A 51 -48.11 10.51 28.35
N GLU A 52 -48.55 10.36 27.10
CA GLU A 52 -48.50 11.31 25.98
C GLU A 52 -49.15 12.67 26.31
N ASN A 53 -48.62 13.78 25.79
CA ASN A 53 -49.32 14.66 24.85
C ASN A 53 -48.54 15.92 24.47
N ALA A 54 -48.98 16.47 23.33
CA ALA A 54 -48.38 17.48 22.50
C ALA A 54 -48.48 18.94 23.00
N ASN A 55 -47.74 19.77 22.24
CA ASN A 55 -47.98 21.17 21.85
C ASN A 55 -47.28 22.32 22.58
N GLN A 56 -46.65 23.17 21.73
CA GLN A 56 -46.41 24.62 21.83
C GLN A 56 -45.37 25.04 22.89
N GLY A 57 -44.36 25.86 22.63
CA GLY A 57 -44.24 26.94 21.66
C GLY A 57 -43.79 28.19 22.43
N THR A 58 -42.48 28.39 22.59
CA THR A 58 -41.91 29.66 23.10
C THR A 58 -40.62 29.96 22.37
N THR A 59 -40.71 30.89 21.42
CA THR A 59 -39.61 31.56 20.74
C THR A 59 -39.10 32.70 21.62
N ASP A 60 -37.89 32.59 22.15
CA ASP A 60 -37.16 33.74 22.70
C ASP A 60 -36.20 34.27 21.64
N GLY A 61 -36.40 35.53 21.27
CA GLY A 61 -35.67 36.25 20.25
C GLY A 61 -34.24 36.57 20.69
N TYR A 62 -33.29 36.20 19.84
CA TYR A 62 -31.91 36.69 19.87
C TYR A 62 -31.75 37.73 18.76
N ASN A 63 -31.21 38.90 19.13
CA ASN A 63 -30.99 40.06 18.25
C ASN A 63 -30.12 39.72 17.02
N ASP A 64 -30.73 39.73 15.83
CA ASP A 64 -30.07 39.54 14.53
C ASP A 64 -29.06 40.65 14.18
N SER A 65 -29.09 41.81 14.85
CA SER A 65 -28.21 42.94 14.48
C SER A 65 -26.72 42.72 14.81
N ILE A 66 -26.39 41.86 15.78
CA ILE A 66 -24.99 41.61 16.17
C ILE A 66 -24.34 40.59 15.24
N PHE A 67 -25.12 39.67 14.68
CA PHE A 67 -24.63 38.65 13.76
C PHE A 67 -24.35 39.25 12.37
N ASP A 68 -25.21 40.16 11.90
CA ASP A 68 -25.02 40.85 10.63
C ASP A 68 -23.82 41.80 10.65
N ASP A 69 -23.56 42.50 11.76
CA ASP A 69 -22.37 43.34 11.90
C ASP A 69 -21.07 42.53 11.94
N ALA A 70 -21.07 41.36 12.59
CA ALA A 70 -19.93 40.45 12.61
C ALA A 70 -19.64 39.85 11.22
N VAL A 71 -20.69 39.48 10.47
CA VAL A 71 -20.57 38.97 9.11
C VAL A 71 -20.11 40.08 8.15
N ALA A 72 -20.60 41.31 8.31
CA ALA A 72 -20.17 42.46 7.53
C ALA A 72 -18.68 42.79 7.77
N ASP A 73 -18.18 42.67 9.00
CA ASP A 73 -16.78 42.92 9.34
C ASP A 73 -15.82 41.80 8.90
N ILE A 74 -16.28 40.55 8.88
CA ILE A 74 -15.57 39.43 8.27
C ILE A 74 -15.47 39.62 6.75
N LEU A 75 -16.57 40.04 6.09
CA LEU A 75 -16.58 40.31 4.65
C LEU A 75 -15.75 41.55 4.28
N ARG A 76 -15.74 42.60 5.11
CA ARG A 76 -14.85 43.76 4.95
C ARG A 76 -13.38 43.36 5.12
N SER A 77 -13.06 42.53 6.11
CA SER A 77 -11.71 41.99 6.33
C SER A 77 -11.24 41.09 5.17
N ALA A 78 -12.13 40.28 4.61
CA ALA A 78 -11.86 39.44 3.44
C ALA A 78 -11.62 40.27 2.18
N LYS A 79 -12.44 41.31 1.93
CA LYS A 79 -12.23 42.26 0.82
C LYS A 79 -10.94 43.06 0.99
N LEU A 80 -10.56 43.45 2.20
CA LEU A 80 -9.28 44.14 2.46
C LEU A 80 -8.07 43.22 2.22
N LYS A 81 -8.18 41.92 2.53
CA LYS A 81 -7.15 40.90 2.25
C LYS A 81 -7.04 40.57 0.76
N ALA A 82 -8.16 40.56 0.03
CA ALA A 82 -8.17 40.37 -1.43
C ALA A 82 -7.54 41.57 -2.16
N ARG A 83 -7.87 42.81 -1.76
CA ARG A 83 -7.31 44.05 -2.34
C ARG A 83 -5.81 44.25 -2.04
N ARG A 84 -5.31 43.69 -0.91
CA ARG A 84 -3.87 43.62 -0.60
C ARG A 84 -3.10 42.55 -1.38
N LYS A 85 -3.78 41.61 -2.05
CA LYS A 85 -3.15 40.56 -2.87
C LYS A 85 -2.95 40.99 -4.33
N GLU A 86 -3.72 41.96 -4.83
CA GLU A 86 -3.64 42.45 -6.21
C GLU A 86 -2.58 43.55 -6.45
N ASN A 87 -1.99 44.14 -5.39
CA ASN A 87 -0.99 45.21 -5.51
C ASN A 87 0.31 44.96 -4.73
N LYS A 88 0.74 43.71 -4.58
CA LYS A 88 2.08 43.40 -4.03
C LYS A 88 3.05 43.01 -5.16
N PRO A 89 4.17 43.73 -5.37
CA PRO A 89 5.25 43.22 -6.21
C PRO A 89 5.86 41.96 -5.56
N PRO A 90 6.44 41.04 -6.35
CA PRO A 90 6.96 39.78 -5.83
C PRO A 90 8.15 40.03 -4.88
N PRO A 91 8.33 39.19 -3.84
CA PRO A 91 9.43 39.37 -2.88
C PRO A 91 10.78 39.07 -3.57
N GLU A 92 11.72 40.02 -3.45
CA GLU A 92 13.11 39.83 -3.86
C GLU A 92 13.76 38.73 -3.01
N LYS A 93 14.36 37.74 -3.69
CA LYS A 93 15.09 36.65 -3.04
C LYS A 93 16.50 37.13 -2.73
N ILE A 94 16.78 37.34 -1.45
CA ILE A 94 18.11 37.62 -0.92
C ILE A 94 18.83 36.27 -0.69
N GLY A 95 20.06 36.16 -1.15
CA GLY A 95 20.91 34.99 -0.91
C GLY A 95 21.36 34.88 0.55
N ALA A 96 21.90 33.74 0.96
CA ALA A 96 22.42 33.52 2.32
C ALA A 96 23.64 34.42 2.69
N ASP A 97 24.08 35.26 1.76
CA ASP A 97 25.15 36.24 1.83
C ASP A 97 24.66 37.70 1.80
N GLY A 98 23.34 37.93 1.85
CA GLY A 98 22.78 39.28 2.02
C GLY A 98 22.75 40.15 0.76
N LEU A 99 22.98 39.60 -0.44
CA LEU A 99 22.92 40.35 -1.70
C LEU A 99 21.73 39.94 -2.62
N PRO A 100 21.19 40.86 -3.46
CA PRO A 100 20.04 40.59 -4.32
C PRO A 100 20.38 39.73 -5.54
N ILE A 101 19.56 38.71 -5.84
CA ILE A 101 19.77 37.80 -6.99
C ILE A 101 19.19 38.43 -8.27
N GLY A 102 20.03 39.11 -9.06
CA GLY A 102 19.67 39.69 -10.36
C GLY A 102 19.58 38.68 -11.52
N LYS A 103 18.59 38.89 -12.42
CA LYS A 103 18.47 38.23 -13.74
C LYS A 103 19.71 38.56 -14.58
N ARG A 104 20.33 37.57 -15.23
CA ARG A 104 21.45 37.84 -16.16
C ARG A 104 20.96 38.54 -17.43
N PRO A 105 21.71 39.50 -18.00
CA PRO A 105 21.40 40.07 -19.30
C PRO A 105 21.60 39.03 -20.41
N THR A 106 20.71 39.02 -21.40
CA THR A 106 20.93 38.34 -22.68
C THR A 106 21.81 39.25 -23.54
N GLU A 107 23.03 38.83 -23.84
CA GLU A 107 23.87 39.51 -24.84
C GLU A 107 23.38 39.16 -26.25
N TYR A 108 23.14 40.21 -27.03
CA TYR A 108 22.83 40.16 -28.45
C TYR A 108 24.11 40.54 -29.21
N ASP A 109 24.35 39.93 -30.37
CA ASP A 109 25.33 40.49 -31.29
C ASP A 109 24.80 41.80 -31.92
N GLU A 110 25.69 42.51 -32.62
CA GLU A 110 25.42 43.78 -33.31
C GLU A 110 24.32 43.73 -34.39
N ASN A 111 23.77 42.54 -34.66
CA ASN A 111 22.63 42.33 -35.56
C ASN A 111 21.40 41.68 -34.85
N GLY A 112 21.36 41.67 -33.52
CA GLY A 112 20.20 41.22 -32.74
C GLY A 112 20.04 39.72 -32.55
N GLY A 113 21.08 38.90 -32.75
CA GLY A 113 21.08 37.46 -32.52
C GLY A 113 21.48 37.04 -31.09
N ILE A 114 20.76 36.08 -30.48
CA ILE A 114 21.06 35.58 -29.12
C ILE A 114 22.25 34.60 -29.11
N ILE A 115 23.31 34.93 -28.37
CA ILE A 115 24.52 34.08 -28.24
C ILE A 115 24.30 32.99 -27.16
N LYS A 116 24.19 31.71 -27.54
CA LYS A 116 24.15 30.57 -26.60
C LYS A 116 25.55 30.05 -26.26
N LYS A 117 26.10 30.39 -25.08
CA LYS A 117 27.31 29.72 -24.55
C LYS A 117 26.99 28.36 -23.90
N ARG A 118 27.72 27.31 -24.31
CA ARG A 118 27.69 25.95 -23.72
C ARG A 118 28.24 25.95 -22.28
N ARG A 119 27.57 25.24 -21.36
CA ARG A 119 28.04 25.02 -19.97
C ARG A 119 29.23 24.04 -19.94
N VAL A 120 30.32 24.46 -19.29
CA VAL A 120 31.38 23.58 -18.75
C VAL A 120 31.00 23.22 -17.30
N PRO A 121 31.13 21.97 -16.83
CA PRO A 121 30.79 21.63 -15.46
C PRO A 121 31.83 22.13 -14.45
N ARG A 122 31.37 22.86 -13.41
CA ARG A 122 32.19 23.23 -12.24
C ARG A 122 32.46 22.00 -11.35
N LYS A 123 33.74 21.71 -11.08
CA LYS A 123 34.20 20.80 -10.02
C LYS A 123 33.81 21.38 -8.65
N LYS A 124 33.22 20.57 -7.77
CA LYS A 124 33.16 20.86 -6.32
C LYS A 124 34.43 20.33 -5.68
N VAL A 125 35.13 21.20 -4.97
CA VAL A 125 36.25 20.87 -4.07
C VAL A 125 35.64 20.43 -2.73
N LEU A 126 35.97 19.24 -2.26
CA LEU A 126 35.76 18.78 -0.89
C LEU A 126 37.15 18.68 -0.25
N LYS A 127 37.39 19.43 0.82
CA LYS A 127 38.50 19.20 1.75
C LYS A 127 38.13 17.97 2.60
N LEU A 128 39.06 17.03 2.75
CA LEU A 128 39.03 15.93 3.70
C LEU A 128 40.16 16.18 4.70
N GLU A 129 39.84 16.20 5.98
CA GLU A 129 40.82 15.91 7.04
C GLU A 129 40.85 14.40 7.24
N ASP A 130 42.05 13.85 7.05
CA ASP A 130 42.73 12.73 7.69
C ASP A 130 42.19 11.28 7.59
N GLY A 131 42.94 10.46 6.83
CA GLY A 131 42.93 8.99 6.87
C GLY A 131 43.46 8.29 5.60
N LEU A 132 44.69 7.77 5.65
CA LEU A 132 45.48 6.99 4.64
C LEU A 132 44.84 5.64 4.19
N PRO A 133 45.43 4.83 3.27
CA PRO A 133 45.90 5.09 1.89
C PRO A 133 45.27 4.13 0.83
N ILE A 134 45.63 4.38 -0.44
CA ILE A 134 45.00 3.93 -1.70
C ILE A 134 45.73 2.73 -2.35
N GLU A 135 44.99 1.77 -2.92
CA GLU A 135 45.45 0.85 -3.97
C GLU A 135 45.20 1.42 -5.38
N LYS A 136 46.19 1.25 -6.26
CA LYS A 136 46.53 2.05 -7.46
C LYS A 136 45.49 2.02 -8.60
N GLN A 137 45.24 3.19 -9.21
CA GLN A 137 44.85 3.33 -10.62
C GLN A 137 45.80 4.32 -11.32
N LEU A 138 46.44 3.86 -12.40
CA LEU A 138 47.36 4.64 -13.24
C LEU A 138 46.59 5.70 -14.06
N VAL A 139 46.97 6.96 -13.91
CA VAL A 139 46.56 8.10 -14.74
C VAL A 139 47.84 8.90 -15.04
N GLU A 140 48.14 9.15 -16.31
CA GLU A 140 49.22 10.04 -16.73
C GLU A 140 48.73 11.48 -16.82
N TYR A 141 49.58 12.40 -16.35
CA TYR A 141 49.36 13.84 -16.33
C TYR A 141 50.46 14.53 -17.17
N ASP A 142 50.12 15.63 -17.84
CA ASP A 142 51.15 16.53 -18.38
C ASP A 142 51.79 17.40 -17.29
N GLU A 143 52.87 18.07 -17.67
CA GLU A 143 53.69 18.99 -16.87
C GLU A 143 52.93 20.21 -16.31
N ASN A 144 51.67 20.43 -16.71
CA ASN A 144 50.78 21.46 -16.16
C ASN A 144 49.55 20.87 -15.44
N GLY A 145 49.54 19.55 -15.15
CA GLY A 145 48.52 18.89 -14.35
C GLY A 145 47.22 18.50 -15.08
N GLY A 146 47.22 18.46 -16.41
CA GLY A 146 46.10 17.98 -17.23
C GLY A 146 46.11 16.45 -17.42
N ILE A 147 44.94 15.79 -17.33
CA ILE A 147 44.83 14.33 -17.57
C ILE A 147 44.75 14.03 -19.08
N ILE A 148 45.68 13.25 -19.61
CA ILE A 148 45.75 12.84 -21.02
C ILE A 148 45.15 11.41 -21.16
N LYS A 149 43.86 11.31 -21.55
CA LYS A 149 43.07 10.07 -21.82
C LYS A 149 42.74 9.12 -20.64
N LYS A 150 41.46 8.70 -20.57
CA LYS A 150 40.99 7.51 -19.82
C LYS A 150 40.60 6.39 -20.80
N ARG A 151 41.33 5.28 -20.82
CA ARG A 151 40.91 4.04 -21.51
C ARG A 151 39.86 3.30 -20.65
N ARG A 152 38.67 3.01 -21.21
CA ARG A 152 37.71 2.05 -20.62
C ARG A 152 38.07 0.65 -21.09
N VAL A 153 38.36 -0.26 -20.15
CA VAL A 153 38.44 -1.70 -20.42
C VAL A 153 37.01 -2.25 -20.55
N PRO A 154 36.62 -2.88 -21.67
CA PRO A 154 35.31 -3.51 -21.80
C PRO A 154 35.31 -4.86 -21.06
N ARG A 155 34.39 -5.05 -20.11
CA ARG A 155 34.09 -6.39 -19.58
C ARG A 155 33.34 -7.20 -20.63
N LYS A 156 34.02 -8.20 -21.21
CA LYS A 156 33.48 -9.20 -22.14
C LYS A 156 32.33 -9.99 -21.51
N LYS A 157 31.26 -10.21 -22.30
CA LYS A 157 30.34 -11.35 -22.14
C LYS A 157 31.14 -12.63 -22.41
N VAL A 158 31.16 -13.55 -21.46
CA VAL A 158 31.65 -14.92 -21.69
C VAL A 158 30.42 -15.79 -21.96
N LEU A 159 30.18 -16.08 -23.23
CA LEU A 159 29.40 -17.23 -23.67
C LEU A 159 30.34 -18.44 -23.60
N LYS A 160 29.93 -19.48 -22.89
CA LYS A 160 30.53 -20.81 -23.01
C LYS A 160 29.86 -21.49 -24.21
N LEU A 161 30.66 -21.98 -25.14
CA LEU A 161 30.31 -23.04 -26.07
C LEU A 161 31.20 -24.23 -25.69
N GLU A 162 30.57 -25.39 -25.53
CA GLU A 162 31.21 -26.69 -25.39
C GLU A 162 31.65 -27.21 -26.77
N ASP A 163 32.66 -28.07 -26.71
CA ASP A 163 33.12 -29.05 -27.70
C ASP A 163 33.88 -28.62 -28.96
N GLY A 164 35.12 -29.13 -29.05
CA GLY A 164 35.50 -29.98 -30.18
C GLY A 164 36.20 -29.35 -31.39
N LEU A 165 37.52 -29.51 -31.40
CA LEU A 165 38.44 -29.67 -32.56
C LEU A 165 38.86 -28.43 -33.41
N PRO A 166 40.14 -28.38 -33.83
CA PRO A 166 40.73 -27.25 -34.52
C PRO A 166 40.60 -27.40 -36.04
N ILE A 167 40.28 -26.31 -36.75
CA ILE A 167 40.57 -26.21 -38.17
C ILE A 167 41.39 -24.95 -38.41
N GLU A 168 42.66 -25.24 -38.66
CA GLU A 168 43.68 -24.45 -39.32
C GLU A 168 43.15 -23.84 -40.62
N LYS A 169 43.36 -22.53 -40.84
CA LYS A 169 43.50 -21.98 -42.20
C LYS A 169 44.32 -20.69 -42.20
N GLN A 170 45.16 -20.66 -43.22
CA GLN A 170 46.38 -19.89 -43.46
C GLN A 170 46.16 -18.39 -43.79
N PRO A 171 47.26 -17.60 -43.83
CA PRO A 171 47.24 -16.14 -43.90
C PRO A 171 47.39 -15.62 -45.33
N THR A 172 46.64 -14.58 -45.68
CA THR A 172 46.89 -13.64 -46.79
C THR A 172 45.97 -12.44 -46.53
N GLU A 173 46.25 -11.18 -46.84
CA GLU A 173 47.37 -10.46 -47.44
C GLU A 173 47.12 -8.98 -47.07
N TYR A 174 48.18 -8.21 -46.85
CA TYR A 174 48.09 -6.77 -46.66
C TYR A 174 47.55 -6.10 -47.93
N LYS A 175 46.60 -5.14 -47.79
CA LYS A 175 46.50 -4.01 -48.71
C LYS A 175 46.04 -2.73 -48.02
N GLU A 176 46.75 -1.69 -48.44
CA GLU A 176 46.89 -0.32 -48.00
C GLU A 176 45.64 0.53 -47.77
N GLU A 177 45.92 1.61 -47.04
CA GLU A 177 45.07 2.72 -46.64
C GLU A 177 44.38 3.42 -47.83
N SER A 178 43.12 3.81 -47.63
CA SER A 178 42.59 5.03 -48.23
C SER A 178 41.60 5.71 -47.27
N GLU A 179 41.89 6.97 -46.98
CA GLU A 179 41.10 7.86 -46.14
C GLU A 179 39.71 8.11 -46.73
N ILE A 180 38.65 7.71 -46.02
CA ILE A 180 37.29 8.18 -46.31
C ILE A 180 36.89 9.26 -45.29
N ILE A 181 36.96 10.50 -45.77
CA ILE A 181 36.42 11.72 -45.17
C ILE A 181 34.93 11.52 -44.84
N LYS A 182 34.60 11.36 -43.56
CA LYS A 182 33.20 11.40 -43.08
C LYS A 182 32.70 12.84 -43.06
N LYS A 183 32.14 13.30 -44.19
CA LYS A 183 31.32 14.52 -44.28
C LYS A 183 30.16 14.44 -43.28
N LYS A 184 30.17 15.30 -42.26
CA LYS A 184 29.02 15.57 -41.38
C LYS A 184 27.88 16.13 -42.25
N ARG A 185 26.79 15.35 -42.41
CA ARG A 185 25.52 15.85 -42.97
C ARG A 185 24.89 16.84 -41.99
N VAL A 186 24.88 18.12 -42.37
CA VAL A 186 24.06 19.16 -41.73
C VAL A 186 22.58 18.89 -42.04
N PRO A 187 21.63 19.06 -41.11
CA PRO A 187 20.22 18.87 -41.41
C PRO A 187 19.73 19.99 -42.33
N ARG A 188 19.26 19.65 -43.54
CA ARG A 188 18.50 20.58 -44.38
C ARG A 188 17.20 20.94 -43.67
N LYS A 189 16.97 22.24 -43.39
CA LYS A 189 15.66 22.76 -43.00
C LYS A 189 14.65 22.41 -44.10
N LYS A 190 13.60 21.65 -43.79
CA LYS A 190 12.46 21.46 -44.69
C LYS A 190 11.68 22.77 -44.73
N VAL A 191 11.62 23.38 -45.91
CA VAL A 191 10.71 24.49 -46.20
C VAL A 191 9.28 23.91 -46.23
N LEU A 192 8.40 24.47 -45.40
CA LEU A 192 6.95 24.19 -45.43
C LEU A 192 6.39 24.86 -46.69
N LYS A 193 5.83 24.08 -47.62
CA LYS A 193 4.96 24.63 -48.67
C LYS A 193 3.58 24.88 -48.07
N LEU A 194 3.08 26.10 -48.16
CA LEU A 194 1.69 26.48 -47.86
C LEU A 194 0.81 26.07 -49.04
N GLY A 195 -0.40 25.59 -48.77
CA GLY A 195 -1.44 25.40 -49.80
C GLY A 195 -2.04 26.73 -50.25
N GLU A 196 -2.85 26.71 -51.31
CA GLU A 196 -3.54 27.88 -51.89
C GLU A 196 -4.50 28.56 -50.90
N ASP A 197 -4.86 27.87 -49.82
CA ASP A 197 -5.70 28.29 -48.71
C ASP A 197 -4.92 28.82 -47.49
N GLY A 198 -3.59 28.94 -47.58
CA GLY A 198 -2.75 29.53 -46.53
C GLY A 198 -2.58 28.67 -45.27
N LEU A 199 -3.03 27.40 -45.28
CA LEU A 199 -2.87 26.46 -44.17
C LEU A 199 -1.73 25.44 -44.43
N PRO A 200 -1.02 24.96 -43.40
CA PRO A 200 0.02 23.95 -43.54
C PRO A 200 -0.56 22.57 -43.89
N VAL A 201 -0.03 21.94 -44.94
CA VAL A 201 -0.46 20.66 -45.56
C VAL A 201 -0.39 19.41 -44.63
N THR A 202 -0.11 19.57 -43.34
CA THR A 202 0.01 18.46 -42.38
C THR A 202 -1.32 17.95 -41.82
N ASN A 203 -2.42 18.71 -41.93
CA ASN A 203 -3.70 18.37 -41.28
C ASN A 203 -4.58 17.37 -42.07
N THR A 204 -4.49 17.34 -43.40
CA THR A 204 -5.29 16.41 -44.24
C THR A 204 -4.83 14.96 -44.13
N THR A 205 -3.53 14.73 -43.97
CA THR A 205 -2.97 13.39 -43.71
C THR A 205 -3.37 12.86 -42.33
N TYR A 206 -3.51 13.77 -41.36
CA TYR A 206 -3.90 13.47 -39.98
C TYR A 206 -5.39 13.11 -39.87
N LYS A 207 -6.27 13.88 -40.53
CA LYS A 207 -7.69 13.55 -40.65
C LYS A 207 -7.91 12.22 -41.39
N ARG A 208 -7.28 12.01 -42.56
CA ARG A 208 -7.37 10.72 -43.28
C ARG A 208 -6.85 9.52 -42.49
N ALA A 209 -5.83 9.71 -41.64
CA ALA A 209 -5.34 8.66 -40.75
C ALA A 209 -6.30 8.39 -39.58
N GLN A 210 -7.02 9.40 -39.08
CA GLN A 210 -8.09 9.24 -38.09
C GLN A 210 -9.34 8.59 -38.69
N ASP A 211 -9.75 8.99 -39.88
CA ASP A 211 -10.92 8.45 -40.58
C ASP A 211 -10.69 6.98 -40.97
N LYS A 212 -9.49 6.63 -41.48
CA LYS A 212 -9.08 5.23 -41.69
C LYS A 212 -8.93 4.44 -40.38
N LEU A 213 -8.65 5.10 -39.25
CA LEU A 213 -8.64 4.43 -37.95
C LEU A 213 -10.04 4.23 -37.34
N GLY A 214 -11.04 4.97 -37.81
CA GLY A 214 -12.41 4.91 -37.31
C GLY A 214 -13.23 3.76 -37.92
N SER A 215 -13.10 3.51 -39.23
CA SER A 215 -13.90 2.50 -39.94
C SER A 215 -13.18 1.15 -40.15
N ASP A 216 -11.88 1.16 -40.48
CA ASP A 216 -11.17 -0.04 -40.97
C ASP A 216 -10.26 -0.69 -39.91
N PHE A 217 -9.90 0.03 -38.84
CA PHE A 217 -8.97 -0.41 -37.80
C PHE A 217 -9.53 -1.54 -36.91
N TYR A 218 -10.84 -1.49 -36.71
CA TYR A 218 -11.58 -2.36 -35.82
C TYR A 218 -12.30 -3.49 -36.55
N ASN A 219 -12.56 -3.32 -37.85
CA ASN A 219 -13.34 -4.23 -38.67
C ASN A 219 -12.47 -4.98 -39.68
N LYS A 220 -11.47 -5.74 -39.23
CA LYS A 220 -10.90 -6.78 -40.10
C LYS A 220 -11.87 -7.96 -40.13
N PRO A 221 -12.35 -8.40 -41.31
CA PRO A 221 -13.29 -9.51 -41.39
C PRO A 221 -12.64 -10.80 -40.86
N GLY A 222 -13.32 -11.50 -39.94
CA GLY A 222 -13.10 -12.93 -39.71
C GLY A 222 -12.78 -13.41 -38.28
N LEU A 223 -12.46 -12.54 -37.30
CA LEU A 223 -12.32 -12.93 -35.89
C LEU A 223 -12.84 -11.83 -34.97
N SER A 224 -13.75 -12.17 -34.06
CA SER A 224 -14.23 -11.27 -33.02
C SER A 224 -13.08 -10.86 -32.11
N PRO A 225 -13.00 -9.59 -31.64
CA PRO A 225 -12.05 -9.17 -30.63
C PRO A 225 -11.97 -10.07 -29.39
N ARG A 226 -13.09 -10.74 -29.04
CA ARG A 226 -13.17 -11.67 -27.91
C ARG A 226 -12.56 -13.05 -28.20
N ASP A 227 -12.46 -13.48 -29.45
CA ASP A 227 -11.89 -14.79 -29.81
C ASP A 227 -10.39 -14.86 -29.47
N ASP A 228 -9.69 -13.72 -29.56
CA ASP A 228 -8.28 -13.59 -29.19
C ASP A 228 -8.00 -12.20 -28.60
N VAL A 229 -8.43 -12.04 -27.34
CA VAL A 229 -8.24 -10.82 -26.55
C VAL A 229 -6.77 -10.38 -26.54
N ARG A 230 -5.83 -11.34 -26.41
CA ARG A 230 -4.38 -11.04 -26.37
C ARG A 230 -3.92 -10.43 -27.69
N ARG A 231 -4.32 -10.98 -28.83
CA ARG A 231 -3.98 -10.44 -30.15
C ARG A 231 -4.63 -9.09 -30.39
N TYR A 232 -5.88 -8.90 -29.94
CA TYR A 232 -6.55 -7.59 -29.98
C TYR A 232 -5.76 -6.54 -29.19
N LEU A 233 -5.47 -6.79 -27.91
CA LEU A 233 -4.73 -5.86 -27.05
C LEU A 233 -3.32 -5.58 -27.58
N THR A 234 -2.65 -6.59 -28.15
CA THR A 234 -1.34 -6.43 -28.81
C THR A 234 -1.45 -5.47 -29.99
N ARG A 235 -2.46 -5.62 -30.83
CA ARG A 235 -2.69 -4.78 -32.02
C ARG A 235 -2.98 -3.32 -31.62
N VAL A 236 -3.91 -3.11 -30.67
CA VAL A 236 -4.25 -1.77 -30.19
C VAL A 236 -3.03 -1.08 -29.58
N ASN A 237 -2.25 -1.79 -28.76
CA ASN A 237 -1.02 -1.25 -28.18
C ASN A 237 0.08 -1.00 -29.23
N THR A 238 0.29 -1.87 -30.21
CA THR A 238 1.36 -1.65 -31.21
C THR A 238 1.05 -0.49 -32.14
N ILE A 239 -0.21 -0.32 -32.56
CA ILE A 239 -0.55 0.76 -33.50
C ILE A 239 -0.61 2.11 -32.80
N GLY A 240 -1.12 2.18 -31.57
CA GLY A 240 -1.03 3.39 -30.74
C GLY A 240 0.42 3.85 -30.47
N ALA A 241 1.41 2.96 -30.63
CA ALA A 241 2.84 3.30 -30.50
C ALA A 241 3.45 3.85 -31.79
N ARG A 242 2.90 3.48 -32.96
CA ARG A 242 3.43 3.87 -34.28
C ARG A 242 2.98 5.26 -34.72
N VAL A 243 1.88 5.78 -34.18
CA VAL A 243 1.35 7.10 -34.53
C VAL A 243 1.54 8.08 -33.37
N LYS A 244 2.58 8.94 -33.47
CA LYS A 244 2.82 10.05 -32.53
C LYS A 244 1.56 10.92 -32.46
N GLY A 245 0.90 10.97 -31.29
CA GLY A 245 -0.33 11.73 -31.04
C GLY A 245 -1.58 10.88 -30.78
N LEU A 246 -1.61 9.61 -31.24
CA LEU A 246 -2.68 8.65 -30.92
C LEU A 246 -2.43 7.90 -29.60
N SER A 247 -1.19 7.85 -29.10
CA SER A 247 -0.86 7.13 -27.87
C SER A 247 -1.57 7.65 -26.62
N GLN A 248 -1.96 8.93 -26.61
CA GLN A 248 -2.78 9.53 -25.54
C GLN A 248 -4.29 9.32 -25.75
N LYS A 249 -4.72 8.88 -26.94
CA LYS A 249 -6.14 8.73 -27.28
C LYS A 249 -6.63 7.27 -27.24
N SER A 250 -5.74 6.29 -27.08
CA SER A 250 -6.04 4.87 -27.18
C SER A 250 -6.11 4.12 -25.83
N GLY A 251 -6.16 4.82 -24.69
CA GLY A 251 -6.22 4.26 -23.33
C GLY A 251 -4.86 4.04 -22.64
N ASP A 252 -4.85 3.77 -21.32
CA ASP A 252 -3.61 3.54 -20.57
C ASP A 252 -3.04 2.15 -20.86
N ARG A 253 -2.04 2.14 -21.74
CA ARG A 253 -1.32 0.95 -22.20
C ARG A 253 -0.58 0.18 -21.10
N LYS A 254 -0.45 0.75 -19.91
CA LYS A 254 0.17 0.09 -18.75
C LYS A 254 -0.83 -0.77 -17.99
N ARG A 255 -2.15 -0.64 -18.22
CA ARG A 255 -3.18 -1.46 -17.58
C ARG A 255 -2.92 -2.94 -17.85
N MET A 256 -2.92 -3.72 -16.79
CA MET A 256 -2.88 -5.17 -16.87
C MET A 256 -4.28 -5.72 -17.02
N ASN A 257 -4.44 -6.77 -17.81
CA ASN A 257 -5.72 -7.39 -18.12
C ASN A 257 -5.63 -8.89 -17.89
N ILE A 258 -6.69 -9.47 -17.33
CA ILE A 258 -6.89 -10.92 -17.30
C ILE A 258 -7.35 -11.34 -18.70
N VAL A 259 -6.69 -12.33 -19.28
CA VAL A 259 -6.99 -12.81 -20.65
C VAL A 259 -7.24 -14.31 -20.72
N SER A 260 -7.06 -15.06 -19.63
CA SER A 260 -7.32 -16.49 -19.57
C SER A 260 -8.67 -16.78 -18.94
N GLU A 261 -9.60 -17.32 -19.72
CA GLU A 261 -10.88 -17.82 -19.21
C GLU A 261 -10.69 -19.00 -18.25
N ALA A 262 -9.83 -19.95 -18.59
CA ALA A 262 -9.54 -21.11 -17.73
C ALA A 262 -8.99 -20.73 -16.35
N ALA A 263 -8.26 -19.61 -16.24
CA ALA A 263 -7.85 -19.06 -14.95
C ALA A 263 -9.05 -18.53 -14.17
N CYS A 264 -9.94 -17.78 -14.81
CA CYS A 264 -11.17 -17.30 -14.19
C CYS A 264 -12.06 -18.45 -13.71
N ASP A 265 -12.29 -19.46 -14.55
CA ASP A 265 -13.15 -20.61 -14.24
C ASP A 265 -12.68 -21.32 -12.97
N VAL A 266 -11.39 -21.67 -12.90
CA VAL A 266 -10.83 -22.36 -11.73
C VAL A 266 -10.88 -21.52 -10.44
N ILE A 267 -10.71 -20.20 -10.56
CA ILE A 267 -10.82 -19.29 -9.42
C ILE A 267 -12.29 -19.19 -8.96
N LEU A 268 -13.23 -19.08 -9.89
CA LEU A 268 -14.65 -19.00 -9.59
C LEU A 268 -15.18 -20.32 -9.01
N ASP A 269 -14.71 -21.47 -9.47
CA ASP A 269 -15.00 -22.76 -8.84
C ASP A 269 -14.54 -22.79 -7.38
N ARG A 270 -13.34 -22.26 -7.11
CA ARG A 270 -12.81 -22.15 -5.75
C ARG A 270 -13.64 -21.22 -4.87
N LEU A 271 -14.05 -20.08 -5.41
CA LEU A 271 -14.84 -19.08 -4.68
C LEU A 271 -16.33 -19.44 -4.63
N GLY A 272 -16.80 -20.34 -5.50
CA GLY A 272 -18.19 -20.67 -5.77
C GLY A 272 -19.02 -20.85 -4.50
N PRO A 273 -18.63 -21.75 -3.57
CA PRO A 273 -19.37 -21.95 -2.31
C PRO A 273 -19.54 -20.66 -1.49
N SER A 274 -18.50 -19.82 -1.47
CA SER A 274 -18.55 -18.53 -0.77
C SER A 274 -19.29 -17.45 -1.57
N LEU A 275 -19.49 -17.61 -2.87
CA LEU A 275 -20.11 -16.60 -3.73
C LEU A 275 -21.60 -16.88 -4.00
N GLN A 276 -22.11 -18.07 -3.66
CA GLN A 276 -23.53 -18.45 -3.81
C GLN A 276 -24.49 -17.40 -3.20
N LYS A 277 -24.16 -16.88 -2.03
CA LYS A 277 -24.92 -15.82 -1.34
C LYS A 277 -25.04 -14.50 -2.11
N HIS A 278 -24.19 -14.29 -3.11
CA HIS A 278 -24.21 -13.11 -3.97
C HIS A 278 -24.95 -13.35 -5.31
N ILE A 279 -25.64 -14.48 -5.49
CA ILE A 279 -26.48 -14.67 -6.68
C ILE A 279 -27.58 -13.59 -6.70
N GLY A 280 -27.75 -12.94 -7.85
CA GLY A 280 -28.69 -11.83 -8.02
C GLY A 280 -28.26 -10.53 -7.34
N CYS A 281 -26.98 -10.37 -6.97
CA CYS A 281 -26.48 -9.13 -6.40
C CYS A 281 -26.38 -8.00 -7.44
N ASP A 282 -26.07 -6.79 -6.97
CA ASP A 282 -25.54 -5.71 -7.80
C ASP A 282 -24.01 -5.76 -7.77
N ILE A 283 -23.36 -5.54 -8.92
CA ILE A 283 -21.90 -5.55 -9.06
C ILE A 283 -21.41 -4.18 -9.51
N ILE A 284 -20.44 -3.62 -8.79
CA ILE A 284 -19.62 -2.51 -9.28
C ILE A 284 -18.26 -3.08 -9.69
N ASP A 285 -17.97 -3.05 -10.99
CA ASP A 285 -16.71 -3.52 -11.57
C ASP A 285 -15.86 -2.32 -11.99
N ILE A 286 -14.84 -2.04 -11.19
CA ILE A 286 -13.88 -0.95 -11.40
C ILE A 286 -12.78 -1.45 -12.33
N ASN A 287 -12.59 -0.73 -13.45
CA ASN A 287 -11.51 -0.99 -14.38
C ASN A 287 -11.54 -2.40 -15.02
N PRO A 288 -12.70 -2.88 -15.53
CA PRO A 288 -12.86 -4.24 -16.04
C PRO A 288 -11.94 -4.57 -17.23
N GLY A 289 -11.47 -3.55 -17.96
CA GLY A 289 -10.57 -3.71 -19.10
C GLY A 289 -11.17 -4.61 -20.16
N ALA A 290 -10.50 -5.73 -20.46
CA ALA A 290 -10.99 -6.70 -21.43
C ALA A 290 -12.33 -7.39 -21.06
N GLY A 291 -12.78 -7.31 -19.81
CA GLY A 291 -14.08 -7.86 -19.39
C GLY A 291 -14.15 -9.39 -19.34
N VAL A 292 -13.02 -10.09 -19.34
CA VAL A 292 -12.97 -11.57 -19.26
C VAL A 292 -13.42 -12.05 -17.87
N TRP A 293 -12.87 -11.47 -16.81
CA TRP A 293 -13.29 -11.75 -15.44
C TRP A 293 -14.74 -11.32 -15.19
N SER A 294 -15.11 -10.12 -15.67
CA SER A 294 -16.46 -9.56 -15.55
C SER A 294 -17.52 -10.46 -16.20
N ALA A 295 -17.22 -11.05 -17.37
CA ALA A 295 -18.10 -12.00 -18.05
C ALA A 295 -18.32 -13.26 -17.21
N LYS A 296 -17.24 -13.93 -16.82
CA LYS A 296 -17.32 -15.19 -16.06
C LYS A 296 -18.00 -15.01 -14.70
N LEU A 297 -17.71 -13.91 -14.00
CA LEU A 297 -18.35 -13.61 -12.72
C LEU A 297 -19.84 -13.31 -12.88
N HIS A 298 -20.23 -12.54 -13.90
CA HIS A 298 -21.63 -12.29 -14.22
C HIS A 298 -22.38 -13.57 -14.54
N ASP A 299 -21.76 -14.49 -15.29
CA ASP A 299 -22.39 -15.75 -15.64
C ASP A 299 -22.70 -16.61 -14.42
N MET A 300 -21.81 -16.63 -13.43
CA MET A 300 -22.03 -17.35 -12.19
C MET A 300 -23.05 -16.67 -11.27
N LEU A 301 -23.01 -15.34 -11.15
CA LEU A 301 -23.83 -14.60 -10.17
C LEU A 301 -25.18 -14.13 -10.70
N LYS A 302 -25.36 -14.02 -12.02
CA LYS A 302 -26.58 -13.49 -12.66
C LYS A 302 -27.08 -12.20 -11.98
N PRO A 303 -26.24 -11.15 -11.94
CA PRO A 303 -26.54 -9.94 -11.16
C PRO A 303 -27.73 -9.15 -11.74
N ARG A 304 -28.46 -8.45 -10.86
CA ARG A 304 -29.54 -7.52 -11.26
C ARG A 304 -29.00 -6.33 -12.04
N THR A 305 -27.83 -5.85 -11.63
CA THR A 305 -27.10 -4.77 -12.29
C THR A 305 -25.60 -5.06 -12.23
N HIS A 306 -24.90 -4.95 -13.35
CA HIS A 306 -23.44 -5.07 -13.40
C HIS A 306 -22.83 -3.82 -14.03
N ILE A 307 -22.38 -2.89 -13.19
CA ILE A 307 -21.83 -1.59 -13.61
C ILE A 307 -20.36 -1.78 -13.98
N LEU A 308 -20.01 -1.44 -15.22
CA LEU A 308 -18.66 -1.46 -15.76
C LEU A 308 -18.11 -0.03 -15.74
N LEU A 309 -17.28 0.32 -14.76
CA LEU A 309 -16.59 1.62 -14.66
C LEU A 309 -15.29 1.57 -15.46
N GLU A 310 -15.35 1.88 -16.75
CA GLU A 310 -14.18 1.80 -17.65
C GLU A 310 -13.92 3.14 -18.35
N PRO A 311 -12.88 3.90 -17.94
CA PRO A 311 -12.53 5.16 -18.58
C PRO A 311 -11.98 4.99 -19.99
N ASP A 312 -11.33 3.87 -20.30
CA ASP A 312 -10.65 3.64 -21.58
C ASP A 312 -11.58 2.97 -22.62
N THR A 313 -12.80 3.50 -22.79
CA THR A 313 -13.82 2.94 -23.70
C THR A 313 -13.38 2.83 -25.16
N LYS A 314 -12.44 3.67 -25.61
CA LYS A 314 -11.85 3.53 -26.96
C LYS A 314 -11.00 2.28 -27.11
N GLN A 315 -10.35 1.85 -26.03
CA GLN A 315 -9.49 0.67 -26.02
C GLN A 315 -10.31 -0.60 -25.81
N PHE A 316 -11.28 -0.55 -24.90
CA PHE A 316 -11.98 -1.75 -24.42
C PHE A 316 -13.41 -1.87 -24.93
N GLY A 317 -13.98 -0.81 -25.51
CA GLY A 317 -15.40 -0.76 -25.90
C GLY A 317 -15.82 -1.94 -26.77
N GLN A 318 -15.01 -2.36 -27.74
CA GLN A 318 -15.36 -3.51 -28.60
C GLN A 318 -15.28 -4.86 -27.93
N LEU A 319 -14.45 -4.98 -26.89
CA LEU A 319 -14.43 -6.17 -26.06
C LEU A 319 -15.67 -6.21 -25.15
N LEU A 320 -16.12 -5.05 -24.67
CA LEU A 320 -17.27 -4.93 -23.75
C LEU A 320 -18.62 -4.90 -24.48
N GLU A 321 -18.70 -4.43 -25.72
CA GLU A 321 -19.94 -4.26 -26.49
C GLU A 321 -20.77 -5.56 -26.59
N PRO A 322 -20.19 -6.75 -26.82
CA PRO A 322 -20.97 -7.98 -26.81
C PRO A 322 -21.65 -8.29 -25.47
N LEU A 323 -21.11 -7.80 -24.36
CA LEU A 323 -21.74 -7.94 -23.04
C LEU A 323 -22.92 -6.98 -22.89
N LEU A 324 -22.79 -5.76 -23.41
CA LEU A 324 -23.81 -4.72 -23.31
C LEU A 324 -25.01 -4.99 -24.23
N SER A 325 -24.75 -5.50 -25.44
CA SER A 325 -25.75 -5.75 -26.48
C SER A 325 -26.42 -7.12 -26.39
N ALA A 326 -25.97 -8.00 -25.49
CA ALA A 326 -26.60 -9.30 -25.29
C ALA A 326 -28.09 -9.16 -24.90
N PRO A 327 -28.99 -10.00 -25.42
CA PRO A 327 -30.40 -9.95 -25.05
C PRO A 327 -30.60 -10.12 -23.54
N GLY A 328 -31.34 -9.19 -22.92
CA GLY A 328 -31.57 -9.19 -21.46
C GLY A 328 -30.33 -8.84 -20.63
N SER A 329 -29.29 -8.26 -21.24
CA SER A 329 -28.09 -7.84 -20.53
C SER A 329 -28.41 -6.87 -19.38
N THR A 330 -27.86 -7.18 -18.20
CA THR A 330 -27.91 -6.28 -17.03
C THR A 330 -26.63 -5.47 -16.87
N TYR A 331 -25.73 -5.51 -17.86
CA TYR A 331 -24.52 -4.69 -17.86
C TYR A 331 -24.83 -3.22 -18.13
N ARG A 332 -24.12 -2.33 -17.43
CA ARG A 332 -24.19 -0.88 -17.65
C ARG A 332 -22.78 -0.30 -17.73
N LEU A 333 -22.39 0.19 -18.90
CA LEU A 333 -21.09 0.84 -19.09
C LEU A 333 -21.16 2.29 -18.63
N VAL A 334 -20.30 2.65 -17.68
CA VAL A 334 -20.08 4.03 -17.25
C VAL A 334 -18.67 4.43 -17.67
N PRO A 335 -18.51 5.39 -18.62
CA PRO A 335 -17.21 5.76 -19.19
C PRO A 335 -16.41 6.69 -18.25
N GLN A 336 -16.30 6.31 -16.97
CA GLN A 336 -15.62 7.07 -15.93
C GLN A 336 -14.66 6.16 -15.16
N SER A 337 -13.61 6.77 -14.59
CA SER A 337 -12.64 6.06 -13.76
C SER A 337 -13.21 5.80 -12.37
N GLY A 338 -13.40 4.52 -12.01
CA GLY A 338 -13.75 4.13 -10.64
C GLY A 338 -12.62 4.31 -9.62
N LEU A 339 -11.44 4.75 -10.06
CA LEU A 339 -10.35 5.14 -9.17
C LEU A 339 -10.47 6.60 -8.70
N VAL A 340 -11.33 7.39 -9.36
CA VAL A 340 -11.65 8.75 -8.97
C VAL A 340 -12.86 8.74 -8.06
N TRP A 341 -12.71 9.33 -6.88
CA TRP A 341 -13.70 9.20 -5.81
C TRP A 341 -15.05 9.77 -6.21
N ASN A 342 -15.05 10.98 -6.77
CA ASN A 342 -16.28 11.65 -7.21
C ASN A 342 -17.03 10.84 -8.29
N HIS A 343 -16.31 10.15 -9.18
CA HIS A 343 -16.92 9.28 -10.19
C HIS A 343 -17.51 8.02 -9.55
N LEU A 344 -16.77 7.42 -8.61
CA LEU A 344 -17.27 6.28 -7.87
C LEU A 344 -18.54 6.66 -7.09
N GLU A 345 -18.53 7.79 -6.37
CA GLU A 345 -19.70 8.30 -5.64
C GLU A 345 -20.91 8.54 -6.54
N ALA A 346 -20.70 9.05 -7.76
CA ALA A 346 -21.78 9.28 -8.73
C ALA A 346 -22.53 8.00 -9.09
N VAL A 347 -21.83 6.85 -9.19
CA VAL A 347 -22.48 5.56 -9.44
C VAL A 347 -23.02 4.88 -8.19
N LEU A 348 -22.77 5.44 -7.00
CA LEU A 348 -23.43 5.03 -5.76
C LEU A 348 -24.75 5.78 -5.56
N SER A 349 -25.38 6.27 -6.61
CA SER A 349 -26.70 6.92 -6.54
C SER A 349 -27.83 5.91 -6.76
N LYS A 350 -29.06 6.31 -6.44
CA LYS A 350 -30.27 5.50 -6.71
C LYS A 350 -30.54 5.26 -8.20
N GLU A 351 -29.94 6.05 -9.09
CA GLU A 351 -30.01 5.87 -10.55
C GLU A 351 -29.31 4.57 -10.98
N TYR A 352 -28.12 4.34 -10.42
CA TYR A 352 -27.27 3.20 -10.75
C TYR A 352 -27.54 2.00 -9.84
N LEU A 353 -27.83 2.24 -8.57
CA LEU A 353 -28.08 1.21 -7.55
C LEU A 353 -29.45 1.41 -6.88
N PRO A 354 -30.56 1.21 -7.60
CA PRO A 354 -31.90 1.45 -7.07
C PRO A 354 -32.24 0.57 -5.85
N HIS A 355 -31.68 -0.64 -5.81
CA HIS A 355 -31.92 -1.65 -4.78
C HIS A 355 -31.08 -1.46 -3.50
N GLN A 356 -30.08 -0.56 -3.51
CA GLN A 356 -29.19 -0.33 -2.37
C GLN A 356 -29.67 0.86 -1.54
N THR A 357 -29.79 0.70 -0.23
CA THR A 357 -30.24 1.76 0.69
C THR A 357 -29.09 2.22 1.55
N ALA A 358 -28.71 3.49 1.39
CA ALA A 358 -27.66 4.10 2.19
C ALA A 358 -28.19 4.31 3.62
N TRP A 359 -27.37 4.00 4.61
CA TRP A 359 -27.68 4.20 6.01
C TRP A 359 -26.84 5.34 6.57
N GLU A 360 -27.43 6.03 7.55
CA GLU A 360 -26.74 7.05 8.31
C GLU A 360 -25.63 6.44 9.18
N ARG A 361 -24.61 7.24 9.49
CA ARG A 361 -23.49 6.78 10.32
C ARG A 361 -24.02 6.29 11.67
N GLU A 362 -23.37 5.24 12.20
CA GLU A 362 -23.74 4.59 13.46
C GLU A 362 -25.07 3.78 13.42
N ASP A 363 -25.77 3.72 12.28
CA ASP A 363 -26.92 2.82 12.10
C ASP A 363 -26.49 1.35 12.29
N PRO A 364 -27.17 0.57 13.15
CA PRO A 364 -26.82 -0.83 13.39
C PRO A 364 -26.77 -1.70 12.13
N ARG A 365 -27.54 -1.37 11.09
CA ARG A 365 -27.59 -2.11 9.82
C ARG A 365 -26.30 -1.97 9.01
N LEU A 366 -25.48 -0.94 9.26
CA LEU A 366 -24.14 -0.84 8.66
C LEU A 366 -23.21 -1.98 9.12
N GLU A 367 -23.50 -2.58 10.27
CA GLU A 367 -22.81 -3.76 10.79
C GLU A 367 -23.37 -5.07 10.22
N GLU A 368 -24.39 -5.03 9.36
CA GLU A 368 -24.88 -6.22 8.68
C GLU A 368 -24.03 -6.49 7.44
N ARG A 369 -23.96 -7.77 7.10
CA ARG A 369 -23.27 -8.19 5.90
C ARG A 369 -24.13 -7.86 4.69
N ASN A 370 -23.57 -7.14 3.72
CA ASN A 370 -24.26 -6.87 2.48
C ASN A 370 -23.89 -7.94 1.44
N ASP A 371 -24.76 -8.95 1.32
CA ASP A 371 -24.66 -9.99 0.29
C ASP A 371 -25.28 -9.58 -1.05
N THR A 372 -26.00 -8.46 -1.07
CA THR A 372 -26.68 -7.93 -2.26
C THR A 372 -25.83 -6.99 -3.11
N LEU A 373 -24.62 -6.65 -2.67
CA LEU A 373 -23.66 -5.79 -3.37
C LEU A 373 -22.26 -6.43 -3.35
N LEU A 374 -21.62 -6.48 -4.52
CA LEU A 374 -20.25 -6.98 -4.67
C LEU A 374 -19.40 -5.95 -5.41
N ILE A 375 -18.20 -5.68 -4.89
CA ILE A 375 -17.23 -4.82 -5.56
C ILE A 375 -16.16 -5.68 -6.19
N VAL A 376 -15.84 -5.37 -7.44
CA VAL A 376 -14.76 -5.98 -8.20
C VAL A 376 -13.86 -4.86 -8.69
N ALA A 377 -12.55 -5.05 -8.63
CA ALA A 377 -11.62 -4.05 -9.14
C ALA A 377 -10.38 -4.67 -9.76
N ASN A 378 -9.92 -4.09 -10.87
CA ASN A 378 -8.60 -4.36 -11.41
C ASN A 378 -7.69 -3.13 -11.29
N LEU A 379 -6.72 -3.24 -10.39
CA LEU A 379 -5.74 -2.22 -10.04
C LEU A 379 -4.36 -2.50 -10.64
N GLY A 380 -4.23 -3.45 -11.57
CA GLY A 380 -2.95 -3.88 -12.12
C GLY A 380 -2.37 -2.90 -13.13
N TYR A 381 -1.11 -2.50 -12.92
CA TYR A 381 -0.34 -1.68 -13.87
C TYR A 381 1.09 -2.20 -14.05
N TYR A 382 1.59 -2.25 -15.29
CA TYR A 382 2.97 -2.60 -15.57
C TYR A 382 3.67 -1.62 -16.55
N PRO A 383 4.80 -1.00 -16.16
CA PRO A 383 5.36 -0.97 -14.80
C PRO A 383 4.40 -0.33 -13.79
N ARG A 384 4.64 -0.59 -12.49
CA ARG A 384 3.84 0.01 -11.41
C ARG A 384 3.81 1.54 -11.52
N LYS A 385 2.64 2.13 -11.26
CA LYS A 385 2.40 3.56 -11.35
C LYS A 385 2.45 4.16 -9.94
N ASN A 386 3.55 4.81 -9.58
CA ASN A 386 3.67 5.53 -8.31
C ASN A 386 2.67 6.69 -8.28
N TYR A 387 2.13 7.02 -7.10
CA TYR A 387 1.19 8.13 -6.96
C TYR A 387 1.33 8.81 -5.61
N ARG A 388 1.59 10.14 -5.59
CA ARG A 388 1.63 11.00 -4.38
C ARG A 388 2.24 10.38 -3.12
N GLY A 389 3.43 9.81 -3.25
CA GLY A 389 4.16 9.19 -2.13
C GLY A 389 3.86 7.71 -1.90
N PHE A 390 2.76 7.19 -2.46
CA PHE A 390 2.53 5.76 -2.57
C PHE A 390 3.43 5.16 -3.65
N PRO A 391 4.04 3.99 -3.40
CA PRO A 391 4.88 3.30 -4.37
C PRO A 391 4.07 2.71 -5.52
N SER A 392 2.75 2.54 -5.37
CA SER A 392 1.86 2.20 -6.48
C SER A 392 0.43 2.69 -6.25
N LEU A 393 -0.30 2.90 -7.36
CA LEU A 393 -1.71 3.26 -7.36
C LEU A 393 -2.57 2.20 -6.67
N ALA A 394 -2.26 0.91 -6.86
CA ALA A 394 -2.95 -0.19 -6.20
C ALA A 394 -2.89 -0.07 -4.67
N GLN A 395 -1.73 0.27 -4.10
CA GLN A 395 -1.61 0.49 -2.65
C GLN A 395 -2.46 1.66 -2.16
N MET A 396 -2.49 2.77 -2.91
CA MET A 396 -3.30 3.93 -2.56
C MET A 396 -4.79 3.59 -2.56
N VAL A 397 -5.29 2.93 -3.61
CA VAL A 397 -6.72 2.55 -3.71
C VAL A 397 -7.07 1.54 -2.61
N MET A 398 -6.23 0.55 -2.37
CA MET A 398 -6.45 -0.42 -1.28
C MET A 398 -6.51 0.26 0.09
N TYR A 399 -5.64 1.25 0.35
CA TYR A 399 -5.68 2.05 1.58
C TYR A 399 -7.01 2.80 1.71
N GLN A 400 -7.52 3.39 0.63
CA GLN A 400 -8.82 4.07 0.61
C GLN A 400 -10.00 3.11 0.83
N LEU A 401 -9.99 1.94 0.19
CA LEU A 401 -11.05 0.93 0.34
C LEU A 401 -11.09 0.35 1.76
N ILE A 402 -9.93 0.06 2.35
CA ILE A 402 -9.83 -0.39 3.74
C ILE A 402 -10.25 0.74 4.71
N GLY A 403 -9.89 2.00 4.41
CA GLY A 403 -10.37 3.16 5.15
C GLY A 403 -11.88 3.34 5.08
N ALA A 404 -12.50 3.08 3.92
CA ALA A 404 -13.95 3.19 3.72
C ALA A 404 -14.74 2.17 4.54
N ILE A 405 -14.18 0.98 4.82
CA ILE A 405 -14.77 0.02 5.78
C ILE A 405 -14.95 0.66 7.15
N LYS A 406 -13.92 1.36 7.61
CA LYS A 406 -13.86 1.97 8.95
C LYS A 406 -14.78 3.17 9.06
N ALA A 407 -14.76 4.01 8.04
CA ALA A 407 -15.58 5.22 7.99
C ALA A 407 -17.04 4.94 7.61
N GLN A 408 -17.36 3.69 7.21
CA GLN A 408 -18.67 3.31 6.66
C GLN A 408 -19.08 4.21 5.48
N THR A 409 -18.11 4.60 4.65
CA THR A 409 -18.30 5.47 3.48
C THR A 409 -18.24 4.69 2.16
N LEU A 410 -18.47 5.36 1.03
CA LEU A 410 -18.62 4.75 -0.29
C LEU A 410 -19.64 3.60 -0.28
N VAL A 411 -19.20 2.42 -0.71
CA VAL A 411 -19.95 1.18 -0.84
C VAL A 411 -20.32 0.61 0.52
N GLN A 412 -19.58 0.99 1.56
CA GLN A 412 -19.79 0.51 2.93
C GLN A 412 -20.93 1.27 3.63
N LYS A 413 -21.44 2.36 3.03
CA LYS A 413 -22.68 3.03 3.48
C LYS A 413 -23.94 2.18 3.27
N TYR A 414 -23.80 1.07 2.55
CA TYR A 414 -24.85 0.06 2.30
C TYR A 414 -24.73 -1.16 3.22
N GLY A 415 -23.89 -1.10 4.24
CA GLY A 415 -23.47 -2.27 5.03
C GLY A 415 -22.18 -2.89 4.48
N ARG A 416 -21.75 -4.00 5.09
CA ARG A 416 -20.43 -4.59 4.83
C ARG A 416 -20.38 -5.29 3.48
N ALA A 417 -19.94 -4.58 2.45
CA ALA A 417 -19.80 -5.08 1.09
C ALA A 417 -18.47 -5.82 0.89
N ARG A 418 -18.54 -7.02 0.30
CA ARG A 418 -17.37 -7.83 -0.08
C ARG A 418 -16.67 -7.23 -1.29
N MET A 419 -15.34 -7.37 -1.36
CA MET A 419 -14.53 -6.84 -2.45
C MET A 419 -13.56 -7.90 -3.01
N LEU A 420 -13.56 -8.08 -4.33
CA LEU A 420 -12.64 -8.95 -5.08
C LEU A 420 -11.68 -8.09 -5.90
N ILE A 421 -10.41 -8.05 -5.51
CA ILE A 421 -9.46 -7.06 -6.05
C ILE A 421 -8.27 -7.75 -6.72
N TRP A 422 -8.16 -7.52 -8.02
CA TRP A 422 -7.00 -7.85 -8.82
C TRP A 422 -5.93 -6.76 -8.70
N MET A 423 -4.69 -7.15 -8.46
CA MET A 423 -3.56 -6.23 -8.39
C MET A 423 -2.26 -6.89 -8.89
N ASN A 424 -1.19 -6.09 -9.02
CA ASN A 424 0.14 -6.63 -9.29
C ASN A 424 0.54 -7.67 -8.22
N ASP A 425 1.11 -8.79 -8.65
CA ASP A 425 1.49 -9.89 -7.76
C ASP A 425 2.38 -9.42 -6.58
N GLU A 426 3.34 -8.52 -6.84
CA GLU A 426 4.26 -7.97 -5.83
C GLU A 426 3.58 -7.19 -4.69
N GLU A 427 2.34 -6.75 -4.88
CA GLU A 427 1.63 -5.89 -3.92
C GLU A 427 1.01 -6.66 -2.76
N ARG A 428 0.71 -7.95 -2.95
CA ARG A 428 -0.02 -8.78 -1.98
C ARG A 428 0.56 -8.78 -0.56
N HIS A 429 1.88 -8.72 -0.45
CA HIS A 429 2.60 -8.78 0.83
C HIS A 429 2.35 -7.56 1.74
N HIS A 430 1.82 -6.45 1.21
CA HIS A 430 1.51 -5.26 2.00
C HIS A 430 0.24 -5.42 2.84
N PHE A 431 -0.67 -6.29 2.40
CA PHE A 431 -1.98 -6.52 3.03
C PHE A 431 -2.10 -7.94 3.60
N VAL A 432 -1.52 -8.94 2.92
CA VAL A 432 -1.43 -10.33 3.36
C VAL A 432 0.05 -10.73 3.51
N PRO A 433 0.74 -10.22 4.54
CA PRO A 433 2.15 -10.53 4.78
C PRO A 433 2.33 -12.00 5.19
N LYS A 434 3.38 -12.64 4.67
CA LYS A 434 3.75 -14.04 5.02
C LYS A 434 4.82 -14.11 6.11
N SER A 435 5.30 -12.95 6.57
CA SER A 435 6.33 -12.81 7.60
C SER A 435 6.04 -11.60 8.46
N ILE A 436 6.32 -11.68 9.76
CA ILE A 436 6.07 -10.60 10.71
C ILE A 436 6.88 -9.33 10.38
N ASN A 437 8.02 -9.47 9.69
CA ASN A 437 8.81 -8.34 9.19
C ASN A 437 8.07 -7.48 8.15
N GLN A 438 7.15 -8.11 7.43
CA GLN A 438 6.32 -7.48 6.40
C GLN A 438 4.98 -6.98 6.95
N ARG A 439 4.63 -7.29 8.21
CA ARG A 439 3.41 -6.78 8.86
C ARG A 439 3.57 -5.29 9.16
N ARG A 440 3.12 -4.45 8.23
CA ARG A 440 3.13 -2.98 8.32
C ARG A 440 1.72 -2.47 8.64
N LYS A 441 1.62 -1.16 8.85
CA LYS A 441 0.37 -0.46 9.16
C LYS A 441 -0.82 -0.91 8.27
N PRO A 442 -0.70 -1.01 6.92
CA PRO A 442 -1.83 -1.45 6.10
C PRO A 442 -2.31 -2.89 6.38
N ALA A 443 -1.39 -3.82 6.68
CA ALA A 443 -1.75 -5.20 7.02
C ALA A 443 -2.42 -5.28 8.39
N MET A 444 -1.95 -4.49 9.36
CA MET A 444 -2.58 -4.40 10.67
C MET A 444 -3.99 -3.80 10.54
N GLU A 445 -4.13 -2.71 9.80
CA GLU A 445 -5.43 -2.05 9.59
C GLU A 445 -6.43 -2.98 8.91
N ALA A 446 -5.99 -3.74 7.90
CA ALA A 446 -6.82 -4.75 7.27
C ALA A 446 -7.29 -5.79 8.30
N ASP A 447 -6.39 -6.29 9.16
CA ASP A 447 -6.72 -7.28 10.20
C ASP A 447 -7.73 -6.74 11.24
N LEU A 448 -7.68 -5.44 11.53
CA LEU A 448 -8.61 -4.77 12.44
C LEU A 448 -10.04 -4.66 11.89
N VAL A 449 -10.22 -4.67 10.57
CA VAL A 449 -11.50 -4.27 9.94
C VAL A 449 -12.08 -5.33 9.02
N CYS A 450 -11.27 -6.32 8.65
CA CYS A 450 -11.67 -7.46 7.84
C CYS A 450 -11.83 -8.71 8.72
N GLU A 451 -12.89 -9.47 8.46
CA GLU A 451 -13.04 -10.84 8.98
C GLU A 451 -12.04 -11.74 8.27
N GLU A 452 -11.99 -11.57 6.94
CA GLU A 452 -11.14 -12.32 6.05
C GLU A 452 -10.48 -11.36 5.03
N ILE A 453 -9.17 -11.48 4.91
CA ILE A 453 -8.40 -10.90 3.81
C ILE A 453 -7.46 -11.98 3.26
N THR A 454 -7.85 -12.57 2.13
CA THR A 454 -7.26 -13.82 1.64
C THR A 454 -6.64 -13.65 0.27
N GLU A 455 -5.43 -14.18 0.10
CA GLU A 455 -4.82 -14.40 -1.20
C GLU A 455 -5.51 -15.62 -1.85
N VAL A 456 -6.37 -15.38 -2.83
CA VAL A 456 -7.14 -16.45 -3.50
C VAL A 456 -6.31 -17.12 -4.58
N ALA A 457 -5.63 -16.30 -5.39
CA ALA A 457 -4.83 -16.77 -6.50
C ALA A 457 -3.69 -15.77 -6.80
N SER A 458 -2.51 -16.27 -7.16
CA SER A 458 -1.32 -15.43 -7.40
C SER A 458 -0.22 -16.25 -8.12
N SER A 459 0.96 -15.68 -8.33
CA SER A 459 2.13 -16.48 -8.75
C SER A 459 2.55 -17.53 -7.72
N THR A 460 2.18 -17.34 -6.46
CA THR A 460 2.62 -18.10 -5.26
C THR A 460 4.13 -18.07 -5.00
N ILE A 461 4.92 -17.43 -5.86
CA ILE A 461 6.37 -17.34 -5.74
C ILE A 461 6.72 -16.39 -4.61
N SER A 462 7.51 -16.84 -3.62
CA SER A 462 8.00 -15.92 -2.61
C SER A 462 8.84 -14.80 -3.25
N SER A 463 8.36 -13.56 -3.15
CA SER A 463 9.00 -12.39 -3.77
C SER A 463 10.12 -11.81 -2.90
N SER A 464 10.44 -12.38 -1.74
CA SER A 464 11.10 -11.63 -0.66
C SER A 464 12.41 -12.23 -0.14
N ALA A 465 13.43 -11.39 -0.02
CA ALA A 465 14.61 -11.66 0.83
C ALA A 465 14.30 -11.48 2.33
N ARG A 466 13.02 -11.49 2.73
CA ARG A 466 12.52 -11.24 4.10
C ARG A 466 11.63 -12.38 4.60
N ASP A 467 11.76 -13.54 3.96
CA ASP A 467 11.02 -14.75 4.33
C ASP A 467 11.38 -15.18 5.75
N ARG A 468 10.37 -15.71 6.44
CA ARG A 468 10.52 -16.30 7.76
C ARG A 468 11.10 -17.72 7.64
N GLU A 469 11.35 -18.34 8.78
CA GLU A 469 11.88 -19.70 8.83
C GLU A 469 10.97 -20.71 8.11
N GLN A 470 11.56 -21.54 7.25
CA GLN A 470 10.85 -22.52 6.43
C GLN A 470 10.00 -23.52 7.25
N SER A 471 10.42 -23.87 8.47
CA SER A 471 9.68 -24.77 9.36
C SER A 471 8.29 -24.23 9.72
N ILE A 472 8.16 -22.91 9.87
CA ILE A 472 6.88 -22.24 10.15
C ILE A 472 5.99 -22.30 8.91
N ASP A 473 6.55 -22.08 7.71
CA ASP A 473 5.80 -22.18 6.47
C ASP A 473 5.26 -23.59 6.22
N ILE A 474 6.05 -24.62 6.55
CA ILE A 474 5.60 -26.02 6.47
C ILE A 474 4.47 -26.28 7.47
N ARG A 475 4.61 -25.87 8.74
CA ARG A 475 3.53 -26.00 9.75
C ARG A 475 2.25 -25.29 9.31
N SER A 476 2.37 -24.06 8.81
CA SER A 476 1.27 -23.24 8.30
C SER A 476 0.58 -23.89 7.09
N LEU A 477 1.35 -24.43 6.14
CA LEU A 477 0.83 -25.18 5.00
C LEU A 477 0.11 -26.45 5.45
N GLN A 478 0.71 -27.26 6.32
CA GLN A 478 0.08 -28.49 6.84
C GLN A 478 -1.25 -28.20 7.56
N ALA A 479 -1.29 -27.15 8.39
CA ALA A 479 -2.53 -26.71 9.04
C ALA A 479 -3.60 -26.32 8.02
N THR A 480 -3.21 -25.59 6.96
CA THR A 480 -4.11 -25.22 5.86
C THR A 480 -4.62 -26.45 5.11
N LEU A 481 -3.75 -27.42 4.80
CA LEU A 481 -4.13 -28.64 4.09
C LEU A 481 -5.13 -29.49 4.90
N ARG A 482 -4.96 -29.58 6.23
CA ARG A 482 -5.94 -30.24 7.11
C ARG A 482 -7.30 -29.54 7.07
N LYS A 483 -7.33 -28.21 7.09
CA LYS A 483 -8.59 -27.45 6.93
C LYS A 483 -9.24 -27.70 5.58
N MET A 484 -8.45 -27.74 4.51
CA MET A 484 -8.94 -28.02 3.16
C MET A 484 -9.51 -29.43 3.04
N GLU A 485 -8.83 -30.43 3.61
CA GLU A 485 -9.29 -31.82 3.66
C GLU A 485 -10.63 -31.93 4.40
N ASN A 486 -10.73 -31.32 5.59
CA ASN A 486 -11.96 -31.30 6.38
C ASN A 486 -13.15 -30.64 5.64
N LYS A 487 -12.87 -29.71 4.73
CA LYS A 487 -13.88 -29.02 3.91
C LYS A 487 -14.05 -29.62 2.52
N GLY A 488 -13.34 -30.69 2.18
CA GLY A 488 -13.34 -31.28 0.84
C GLY A 488 -12.80 -30.36 -0.26
N ILE A 489 -12.03 -29.33 0.08
CA ILE A 489 -11.47 -28.37 -0.89
C ILE A 489 -10.26 -28.98 -1.57
N LYS A 490 -10.34 -29.16 -2.90
CA LYS A 490 -9.24 -29.68 -3.71
C LYS A 490 -8.46 -28.54 -4.39
N VAL A 491 -7.19 -28.82 -4.69
CA VAL A 491 -6.38 -27.98 -5.59
C VAL A 491 -6.37 -28.65 -6.96
N PRO A 492 -6.86 -27.97 -8.01
CA PRO A 492 -6.81 -28.51 -9.36
C PRO A 492 -5.38 -28.78 -9.82
N GLU A 493 -5.21 -29.77 -10.69
CA GLU A 493 -3.91 -30.14 -11.22
C GLU A 493 -3.24 -28.96 -11.94
N GLY A 494 -1.95 -28.75 -11.69
CA GLY A 494 -1.16 -27.66 -12.26
C GLY A 494 -1.33 -26.30 -11.55
N ARG A 495 -2.30 -26.19 -10.65
CA ARG A 495 -2.61 -25.00 -9.84
C ARG A 495 -2.03 -25.04 -8.44
N GLU A 496 -1.22 -26.04 -8.11
CA GLU A 496 -0.53 -26.11 -6.83
C GLU A 496 0.39 -24.92 -6.61
N SER A 497 0.34 -24.36 -5.40
CA SER A 497 1.30 -23.35 -4.98
C SER A 497 2.72 -23.89 -5.01
N VAL A 498 3.72 -23.01 -5.16
CA VAL A 498 5.13 -23.39 -5.11
C VAL A 498 5.47 -24.14 -3.81
N ALA A 499 4.87 -23.74 -2.69
CA ALA A 499 5.05 -24.43 -1.41
C ALA A 499 4.48 -25.85 -1.43
N LEU A 500 3.28 -26.04 -1.97
CA LEU A 500 2.64 -27.36 -2.10
C LEU A 500 3.41 -28.27 -3.06
N GLN A 501 3.91 -27.75 -4.17
CA GLN A 501 4.77 -28.50 -5.10
C GLN A 501 6.06 -28.98 -4.42
N THR A 502 6.65 -28.11 -3.59
CA THR A 502 7.87 -28.44 -2.83
C THR A 502 7.59 -29.55 -1.82
N LEU A 503 6.45 -29.51 -1.13
CA LEU A 503 6.05 -30.53 -0.16
C LEU A 503 5.81 -31.90 -0.84
N LYS A 504 4.99 -31.95 -1.90
CA LYS A 504 4.73 -33.17 -2.68
C LYS A 504 6.01 -33.77 -3.26
N GLY A 505 6.91 -32.93 -3.78
CA GLY A 505 8.20 -33.37 -4.31
C GLY A 505 9.12 -33.98 -3.26
N ALA A 506 9.09 -33.46 -2.02
CA ALA A 506 9.85 -34.01 -0.90
C ALA A 506 9.32 -35.39 -0.47
N GLU A 507 8.00 -35.57 -0.43
CA GLU A 507 7.34 -36.85 -0.12
C GLU A 507 7.68 -37.92 -1.17
N ASN A 508 7.61 -37.58 -2.46
CA ASN A 508 7.97 -38.49 -3.55
C ASN A 508 9.45 -38.90 -3.53
N THR A 509 10.35 -38.00 -3.11
CA THR A 509 11.79 -38.30 -2.99
C THR A 509 12.08 -39.30 -1.87
N GLN A 510 11.22 -39.40 -0.85
CA GLN A 510 11.35 -40.41 0.21
C GLN A 510 10.88 -41.82 -0.23
N GLN A 511 10.17 -41.95 -1.35
CA GLN A 511 9.67 -43.24 -1.87
C GLN A 511 10.22 -43.64 -3.26
N GLY A 512 11.04 -42.82 -3.91
CA GLY A 512 11.76 -43.22 -5.12
C GLY A 512 12.44 -42.03 -5.77
N SER A 513 13.75 -42.14 -6.04
CA SER A 513 14.49 -41.11 -6.78
C SER A 513 13.86 -40.90 -8.16
N PRO A 514 13.58 -39.65 -8.55
CA PRO A 514 14.34 -39.12 -9.68
C PRO A 514 14.82 -37.67 -9.46
N VAL A 515 15.97 -37.41 -10.07
CA VAL A 515 16.63 -36.11 -10.17
C VAL A 515 15.74 -35.15 -10.95
N ILE A 516 15.05 -34.25 -10.25
CA ILE A 516 14.50 -33.05 -10.90
C ILE A 516 15.69 -32.12 -11.17
N GLU A 517 16.01 -31.95 -12.46
CA GLU A 517 16.94 -30.93 -12.95
C GLU A 517 16.51 -29.56 -12.42
N LYS A 518 17.23 -29.09 -11.41
CA LYS A 518 17.09 -27.74 -10.88
C LYS A 518 17.59 -26.77 -11.95
N THR A 519 16.69 -25.97 -12.52
CA THR A 519 17.05 -24.90 -13.44
C THR A 519 18.24 -24.08 -12.91
N PRO A 520 19.24 -23.70 -13.73
CA PRO A 520 20.53 -23.18 -13.27
C PRO A 520 20.49 -21.87 -12.44
N ALA A 521 19.35 -21.16 -12.42
CA ALA A 521 19.23 -19.86 -11.77
C ALA A 521 19.04 -19.91 -10.24
N THR A 522 18.61 -21.04 -9.67
CA THR A 522 18.33 -21.17 -8.22
C THR A 522 19.47 -21.84 -7.44
N ARG A 523 20.54 -22.29 -8.12
CA ARG A 523 21.70 -22.96 -7.52
C ARG A 523 22.78 -21.99 -7.01
N LYS A 524 22.42 -20.75 -6.63
CA LYS A 524 23.25 -20.03 -5.67
C LYS A 524 22.79 -20.50 -4.30
N LYS A 525 23.58 -21.37 -3.66
CA LYS A 525 23.47 -21.62 -2.21
C LYS A 525 23.50 -20.25 -1.54
N THR A 526 22.34 -19.67 -1.24
CA THR A 526 22.28 -18.40 -0.55
C THR A 526 22.85 -18.65 0.84
N PRO A 527 23.75 -17.79 1.35
CA PRO A 527 24.29 -17.89 2.71
C PRO A 527 23.22 -18.06 3.80
N ARG A 528 21.97 -17.70 3.48
CA ARG A 528 20.78 -17.77 4.31
C ARG A 528 20.39 -19.20 4.74
N PHE A 529 20.40 -20.20 3.86
CA PHE A 529 20.04 -21.59 4.25
C PHE A 529 21.06 -22.25 5.19
N ALA A 530 22.32 -21.81 5.13
CA ALA A 530 23.35 -22.22 6.08
C ALA A 530 23.26 -21.44 7.40
N ALA A 531 22.69 -20.23 7.39
CA ALA A 531 22.41 -19.45 8.59
C ALA A 531 21.10 -19.88 9.29
N GLU A 532 20.06 -20.27 8.55
CA GLU A 532 18.79 -20.79 9.09
C GLU A 532 19.02 -21.99 9.98
N ARG A 533 19.78 -22.99 9.51
CA ARG A 533 20.16 -24.15 10.32
C ARG A 533 20.99 -23.79 11.56
N ARG A 534 21.64 -22.62 11.59
CA ARG A 534 22.38 -22.15 12.77
C ARG A 534 21.47 -21.48 13.80
N PHE A 535 20.28 -21.02 13.41
CA PHE A 535 19.34 -20.37 14.34
C PHE A 535 18.23 -21.29 14.83
N THR A 536 17.91 -22.37 14.10
CA THR A 536 16.77 -23.24 14.43
C THR A 536 16.77 -23.66 15.90
N HIS A 537 17.91 -24.14 16.43
CA HIS A 537 18.03 -24.50 17.85
C HIS A 537 17.71 -23.32 18.79
N PHE A 538 18.29 -22.13 18.56
CA PHE A 538 18.00 -20.94 19.35
C PHE A 538 16.52 -20.54 19.27
N THR A 539 15.92 -20.60 18.09
CA THR A 539 14.52 -20.22 17.89
C THR A 539 13.55 -21.22 18.51
N GLU A 540 13.91 -22.51 18.56
CA GLU A 540 13.16 -23.58 19.24
C GLU A 540 13.30 -23.50 20.76
N GLU A 541 14.51 -23.28 21.29
CA GLU A 541 14.76 -23.00 22.70
C GLU A 541 13.96 -21.77 23.16
N PHE A 542 13.88 -20.72 22.33
CA PHE A 542 13.10 -19.52 22.63
C PHE A 542 11.60 -19.80 22.65
N GLU A 543 11.07 -20.54 21.66
CA GLU A 543 9.66 -20.99 21.63
C GLU A 543 9.32 -21.81 22.89
N ALA A 544 10.17 -22.76 23.28
CA ALA A 544 10.00 -23.58 24.49
C ALA A 544 10.05 -22.74 25.78
N THR A 545 10.97 -21.77 25.84
CA THR A 545 11.08 -20.83 26.97
C THR A 545 9.82 -19.98 27.11
N PHE A 546 9.27 -19.48 25.99
CA PHE A 546 8.04 -18.70 26.00
C PHE A 546 6.81 -19.55 26.37
N GLU A 547 6.81 -20.84 26.06
CA GLU A 547 5.74 -21.74 26.52
C GLU A 547 5.78 -21.98 28.04
N ILE A 548 6.97 -21.97 28.68
CA ILE A 548 7.07 -21.98 30.14
C ILE A 548 6.36 -20.74 30.72
N LEU A 549 6.63 -19.57 30.15
CA LEU A 549 5.96 -18.32 30.54
C LEU A 549 4.43 -18.45 30.40
N ARG A 550 3.93 -18.90 29.23
CA ARG A 550 2.48 -19.14 29.04
C ARG A 550 1.92 -20.13 30.05
N SER A 551 2.64 -21.21 30.33
CA SER A 551 2.20 -22.23 31.30
C SER A 551 2.10 -21.66 32.73
N ALA A 552 2.99 -20.74 33.12
CA ALA A 552 2.93 -20.05 34.39
C ALA A 552 1.69 -19.13 34.46
N TRP A 553 1.37 -18.45 33.37
CA TRP A 553 0.22 -17.54 33.28
C TRP A 553 -1.13 -18.25 33.27
N ARG A 554 -1.19 -19.56 33.02
CA ARG A 554 -2.41 -20.38 33.19
C ARG A 554 -2.71 -20.71 34.66
N LEU A 555 -1.77 -20.47 35.57
CA LEU A 555 -1.91 -20.77 37.00
C LEU A 555 -2.39 -19.55 37.80
N PRO A 556 -3.10 -19.77 38.93
CA PRO A 556 -3.47 -18.70 39.86
C PRO A 556 -2.26 -17.94 40.40
N ASP A 557 -2.42 -16.65 40.73
CA ASP A 557 -1.32 -15.79 41.18
C ASP A 557 -0.62 -16.29 42.46
N ASN A 558 -1.35 -16.95 43.36
CA ASN A 558 -0.85 -17.46 44.64
C ASN A 558 -0.30 -18.89 44.56
N ASP A 559 -0.25 -19.51 43.38
CA ASP A 559 0.25 -20.88 43.21
C ASP A 559 1.79 -20.91 43.29
N PRO A 560 2.40 -21.66 44.22
CA PRO A 560 3.86 -21.82 44.28
C PRO A 560 4.48 -22.29 42.96
N SER A 561 3.75 -23.09 42.18
CA SER A 561 4.15 -23.58 40.86
C SER A 561 4.27 -22.46 39.84
N LYS A 562 3.46 -21.40 39.95
CA LYS A 562 3.57 -20.21 39.09
C LYS A 562 4.87 -19.48 39.38
N ILE A 563 5.17 -19.25 40.66
CA ILE A 563 6.40 -18.58 41.10
C ILE A 563 7.63 -19.36 40.60
N ALA A 564 7.62 -20.68 40.78
CA ALA A 564 8.69 -21.56 40.30
C ALA A 564 8.88 -21.47 38.78
N LYS A 565 7.81 -21.55 38.00
CA LYS A 565 7.87 -21.44 36.53
C LYS A 565 8.30 -20.06 36.04
N LEU A 566 7.91 -18.99 36.72
CA LEU A 566 8.37 -17.63 36.38
C LEU A 566 9.86 -17.45 36.67
N ALA A 567 10.37 -18.03 37.76
CA ALA A 567 11.81 -18.06 38.05
C ALA A 567 12.57 -18.89 36.99
N GLU A 568 12.05 -20.06 36.63
CA GLU A 568 12.59 -20.91 35.55
C GLU A 568 12.62 -20.16 34.21
N TYR A 569 11.53 -19.49 33.83
CA TYR A 569 11.47 -18.66 32.62
C TYR A 569 12.58 -17.60 32.61
N LYS A 570 12.70 -16.81 33.69
CA LYS A 570 13.71 -15.74 33.78
C LYS A 570 15.13 -16.28 33.62
N GLU A 571 15.44 -17.37 34.30
CA GLU A 571 16.77 -17.96 34.25
C GLU A 571 17.07 -18.58 32.87
N ARG A 572 16.12 -19.32 32.30
CA ARG A 572 16.28 -19.91 30.96
C ARG A 572 16.41 -18.83 29.88
N ARG A 573 15.63 -17.74 30.00
CA ARG A 573 15.68 -16.58 29.11
C ARG A 573 17.02 -15.85 29.19
N ARG A 574 17.56 -15.66 30.40
CA ARG A 574 18.89 -15.08 30.64
C ARG A 574 20.00 -15.95 30.02
N ARG A 575 19.98 -17.26 30.29
CA ARG A 575 20.94 -18.22 29.72
C ARG A 575 20.92 -18.20 28.19
N TRP A 576 19.73 -18.23 27.59
CA TRP A 576 19.56 -18.14 26.15
C TRP A 576 20.15 -16.84 25.58
N GLN A 577 19.96 -15.71 26.28
CA GLN A 577 20.50 -14.41 25.85
C GLN A 577 22.02 -14.43 25.84
N GLU A 578 22.63 -14.91 26.91
CA GLU A 578 24.09 -14.99 27.03
C GLU A 578 24.71 -15.93 25.99
N GLU A 579 24.07 -17.06 25.72
CA GLU A 579 24.52 -17.99 24.68
C GLU A 579 24.38 -17.39 23.28
N ALA A 580 23.26 -16.70 23.01
CA ALA A 580 23.04 -15.99 21.76
C ALA A 580 24.09 -14.89 21.55
N ASP A 581 24.39 -14.09 22.57
CA ASP A 581 25.39 -13.02 22.51
C ASP A 581 26.82 -13.55 22.32
N LYS A 582 27.14 -14.73 22.88
CA LYS A 582 28.45 -15.38 22.69
C LYS A 582 28.60 -16.04 21.31
N THR A 583 27.53 -16.65 20.81
CA THR A 583 27.60 -17.57 19.65
C THR A 583 27.18 -16.91 18.35
N ILE A 584 26.21 -16.00 18.40
CA ILE A 584 25.62 -15.37 17.22
C ILE A 584 26.28 -14.02 16.97
N LYS A 585 26.93 -13.89 15.82
CA LYS A 585 27.51 -12.60 15.38
C LYS A 585 26.43 -11.51 15.33
N ASP A 586 26.78 -10.27 15.67
CA ASP A 586 25.90 -9.10 15.69
C ASP A 586 25.04 -8.95 14.42
N SER A 587 25.61 -9.23 13.24
CA SER A 587 24.90 -9.14 11.96
C SER A 587 23.73 -10.12 11.82
N TYR A 588 23.71 -11.18 12.63
CA TYR A 588 22.72 -12.25 12.61
C TYR A 588 21.75 -12.22 13.80
N GLN A 589 22.01 -11.44 14.84
CA GLN A 589 21.12 -11.32 15.99
C GLN A 589 19.72 -10.84 15.59
N LYS A 590 19.63 -9.81 14.73
CA LYS A 590 18.33 -9.28 14.26
C LYS A 590 17.51 -10.31 13.46
N PRO A 591 18.06 -10.99 12.44
CA PRO A 591 17.37 -12.11 11.79
C PRO A 591 16.93 -13.22 12.73
N MET A 592 17.76 -13.58 13.72
CA MET A 592 17.41 -14.61 14.71
C MET A 592 16.23 -14.17 15.58
N LEU A 593 16.25 -12.96 16.15
CA LEU A 593 15.14 -12.41 16.94
C LEU A 593 13.84 -12.30 16.14
N LEU A 594 13.94 -11.96 14.85
CA LEU A 594 12.78 -11.94 13.96
C LEU A 594 12.16 -13.34 13.77
N ASN A 595 12.98 -14.39 13.71
CA ASN A 595 12.48 -15.77 13.64
C ASN A 595 11.85 -16.19 14.98
N CYS A 596 12.45 -15.79 16.11
CA CYS A 596 11.88 -15.98 17.45
C CYS A 596 10.47 -15.37 17.56
N GLU A 597 10.30 -14.10 17.17
CA GLU A 597 9.00 -13.44 17.12
C GLU A 597 8.03 -14.14 16.17
N SER A 598 8.52 -14.59 15.01
CA SER A 598 7.69 -15.31 14.04
C SER A 598 7.12 -16.61 14.64
N ARG A 599 7.90 -17.33 15.46
CA ARG A 599 7.43 -18.53 16.18
C ARG A 599 6.40 -18.18 17.25
N ILE A 600 6.67 -17.19 18.09
CA ILE A 600 5.73 -16.78 19.15
C ILE A 600 4.40 -16.35 18.56
N THR A 601 4.43 -15.46 17.56
CA THR A 601 3.24 -14.88 16.92
C THR A 601 2.48 -15.87 16.04
N PHE A 602 3.16 -16.93 15.56
CA PHE A 602 2.49 -18.04 14.90
C PHE A 602 1.69 -18.89 15.89
N ASN A 603 2.22 -19.11 17.10
CA ASN A 603 1.64 -19.95 18.15
C ASN A 603 0.72 -19.20 19.14
N THR A 604 0.33 -17.96 18.86
CA THR A 604 -0.74 -17.30 19.64
C THR A 604 -2.08 -17.99 19.35
N PRO A 605 -3.07 -17.98 20.28
CA PRO A 605 -4.36 -18.65 20.06
C PRO A 605 -5.04 -18.26 18.74
N LYS A 606 -5.01 -16.96 18.44
CA LYS A 606 -5.22 -16.42 17.10
C LYS A 606 -3.86 -16.08 16.51
N SER A 607 -3.37 -16.90 15.57
CA SER A 607 -2.11 -16.64 14.87
C SER A 607 -2.13 -15.22 14.28
N LEU A 608 -1.06 -14.44 14.46
CA LEU A 608 -1.09 -13.00 14.22
C LEU A 608 -1.24 -12.62 12.74
N LEU A 609 -0.72 -13.42 11.82
CA LEU A 609 -0.79 -13.15 10.38
C LEU A 609 -2.04 -13.78 9.77
N ALA A 610 -2.80 -13.00 8.98
CA ALA A 610 -3.92 -13.51 8.20
C ALA A 610 -3.51 -14.68 7.28
N TRP A 611 -2.28 -14.65 6.77
CA TRP A 611 -1.70 -15.73 5.97
C TRP A 611 -1.75 -17.09 6.68
N ASP A 612 -1.46 -17.15 7.99
CA ASP A 612 -1.45 -18.40 8.76
C ASP A 612 -2.83 -18.88 9.14
N ARG A 613 -3.82 -17.98 9.09
CA ARG A 613 -5.22 -18.30 9.38
C ARG A 613 -6.00 -18.72 8.14
N ARG A 614 -5.38 -18.70 6.95
CA ARG A 614 -6.06 -19.03 5.69
C ARG A 614 -6.79 -20.37 5.75
N GLU A 615 -7.94 -20.42 5.10
CA GLU A 615 -8.79 -21.62 5.02
C GLU A 615 -8.44 -22.51 3.82
N MET A 616 -7.71 -21.95 2.86
CA MET A 616 -7.33 -22.60 1.63
C MET A 616 -5.99 -22.07 1.11
N GLU A 617 -5.23 -22.94 0.46
CA GLU A 617 -3.98 -22.55 -0.22
C GLU A 617 -4.30 -21.82 -1.53
N PRO A 618 -3.62 -20.69 -1.84
CA PRO A 618 -3.84 -19.94 -3.06
C PRO A 618 -3.57 -20.77 -4.33
N LEU A 619 -4.39 -20.54 -5.34
CA LEU A 619 -4.21 -21.11 -6.67
C LEU A 619 -3.05 -20.44 -7.39
N ARG A 620 -2.16 -21.25 -7.99
CA ARG A 620 -1.05 -20.73 -8.79
C ARG A 620 -1.52 -20.26 -10.17
N LEU A 621 -1.14 -19.04 -10.52
CA LEU A 621 -1.40 -18.39 -11.80
C LEU A 621 -0.09 -18.15 -12.56
N ASP A 622 -0.16 -18.32 -13.87
CA ASP A 622 0.96 -18.12 -14.77
C ASP A 622 0.94 -16.72 -15.39
N ALA A 623 2.12 -16.16 -15.66
CA ALA A 623 2.24 -14.85 -16.31
C ALA A 623 1.54 -14.78 -17.68
N LYS A 624 1.41 -15.91 -18.40
CA LYS A 624 0.72 -16.01 -19.71
C LYS A 624 -0.80 -15.86 -19.61
N GLU A 625 -1.37 -15.86 -18.41
CA GLU A 625 -2.81 -15.69 -18.18
C GLU A 625 -3.22 -14.20 -18.17
N PHE A 626 -2.22 -13.31 -18.21
CA PHE A 626 -2.38 -11.87 -18.17
C PHE A 626 -1.76 -11.17 -19.38
N PHE A 627 -2.22 -9.95 -19.63
CA PHE A 627 -1.65 -9.06 -20.63
C PHE A 627 -1.34 -7.67 -20.03
N PRO A 628 -0.08 -7.18 -20.08
CA PRO A 628 1.11 -7.88 -20.55
C PRO A 628 1.40 -9.14 -19.73
N ALA A 629 2.24 -10.05 -20.26
CA ALA A 629 2.53 -11.35 -19.64
C ALA A 629 3.34 -11.22 -18.34
N LYS A 630 2.67 -10.80 -17.28
CA LYS A 630 3.18 -10.52 -15.94
C LYS A 630 2.14 -11.00 -14.93
N PRO A 631 2.56 -11.64 -13.83
CA PRO A 631 1.62 -12.20 -12.87
C PRO A 631 0.82 -11.10 -12.15
N MET A 632 -0.45 -11.38 -11.90
CA MET A 632 -1.32 -10.65 -11.00
C MET A 632 -1.76 -11.57 -9.86
N CYS A 633 -2.28 -10.98 -8.80
CA CYS A 633 -2.96 -11.71 -7.73
C CYS A 633 -4.38 -11.20 -7.53
N LEU A 634 -5.24 -12.09 -7.04
CA LEU A 634 -6.59 -11.80 -6.58
C LEU A 634 -6.62 -11.85 -5.06
N ILE A 635 -7.03 -10.76 -4.43
CA ILE A 635 -7.29 -10.65 -2.99
C ILE A 635 -8.80 -10.58 -2.78
N ASP A 636 -9.32 -11.42 -1.88
CA ASP A 636 -10.69 -11.37 -1.40
C ASP A 636 -10.73 -10.67 -0.04
N ILE A 637 -11.56 -9.64 0.08
CA ILE A 637 -11.71 -8.82 1.27
C ILE A 637 -13.17 -8.90 1.74
N GLN A 638 -13.36 -9.42 2.95
CA GLN A 638 -14.65 -9.48 3.62
C GLN A 638 -14.59 -8.66 4.91
N PRO A 639 -15.25 -7.49 4.96
CA PRO A 639 -15.29 -6.65 6.17
C PRO A 639 -15.98 -7.36 7.34
N LYS A 640 -15.48 -7.16 8.57
CA LYS A 640 -16.10 -7.67 9.81
C LYS A 640 -16.90 -6.60 10.53
N ARG A 641 -17.66 -7.04 11.53
CA ARG A 641 -18.26 -6.17 12.54
C ARG A 641 -17.17 -5.41 13.26
N LEU A 642 -17.25 -4.08 13.28
CA LEU A 642 -16.28 -3.26 13.99
C LEU A 642 -16.51 -3.39 15.50
N HIS A 643 -15.41 -3.36 16.26
CA HIS A 643 -15.53 -3.34 17.72
C HIS A 643 -16.34 -2.11 18.15
N PRO A 644 -17.28 -2.22 19.12
CA PRO A 644 -18.13 -1.10 19.52
C PRO A 644 -17.39 0.20 19.81
N VAL A 645 -16.19 0.12 20.40
CA VAL A 645 -15.35 1.29 20.66
C VAL A 645 -14.91 2.00 19.37
N LEU A 646 -14.59 1.26 18.30
CA LEU A 646 -14.07 1.81 17.05
C LEU A 646 -15.17 2.44 16.18
N ARG A 647 -16.45 2.12 16.43
CA ARG A 647 -17.60 2.71 15.71
C ARG A 647 -17.83 4.16 16.07
N LYS A 648 -17.53 4.54 17.32
CA LYS A 648 -17.76 5.91 17.80
C LYS A 648 -16.90 6.87 16.98
N THR A 649 -17.54 7.91 16.46
CA THR A 649 -17.02 8.81 15.43
C THR A 649 -15.57 9.32 15.64
N ASN A 650 -15.13 9.49 16.90
CA ASN A 650 -13.80 10.06 17.22
C ASN A 650 -12.72 9.03 17.59
N ASN A 651 -13.12 7.78 17.85
CA ASN A 651 -12.18 6.76 18.35
C ASN A 651 -11.28 6.19 17.25
N TYR A 652 -11.71 6.34 15.99
CA TYR A 652 -10.88 5.98 14.86
C TYR A 652 -9.65 6.89 14.72
N ASP A 653 -9.81 8.20 14.91
CA ASP A 653 -8.69 9.15 14.83
C ASP A 653 -7.63 8.83 15.88
N ILE A 654 -8.06 8.37 17.05
CA ILE A 654 -7.19 7.92 18.13
C ILE A 654 -6.43 6.65 17.73
N LEU A 655 -7.13 5.64 17.20
CA LEU A 655 -6.50 4.42 16.69
C LEU A 655 -5.43 4.76 15.63
N GLU A 656 -5.78 5.65 14.71
CA GLU A 656 -4.94 6.06 13.60
C GLU A 656 -3.73 6.90 14.06
N TYR A 657 -3.90 7.74 15.08
CA TYR A 657 -2.80 8.40 15.79
C TYR A 657 -1.84 7.37 16.40
N ILE A 658 -2.35 6.43 17.20
CA ILE A 658 -1.56 5.37 17.83
C ILE A 658 -0.79 4.60 16.76
N LEU A 659 -1.48 4.15 15.70
CA LEU A 659 -0.91 3.44 14.58
C LEU A 659 0.21 4.23 13.88
N THR A 660 0.00 5.52 13.67
CA THR A 660 0.97 6.39 13.02
C THR A 660 2.24 6.51 13.87
N VAL A 661 2.12 6.77 15.17
CA VAL A 661 3.27 6.83 16.09
C VAL A 661 4.00 5.48 16.15
N PHE A 662 3.26 4.39 16.28
CA PHE A 662 3.80 3.05 16.44
C PHE A 662 4.54 2.57 15.18
N TYR A 663 3.97 2.81 14.00
CA TYR A 663 4.53 2.31 12.74
C TYR A 663 5.55 3.24 12.07
N VAL A 664 5.84 4.42 12.64
CA VAL A 664 7.06 5.18 12.30
C VAL A 664 8.29 4.30 12.52
N ARG A 665 8.33 3.55 13.62
CA ARG A 665 9.36 2.53 13.91
C ARG A 665 8.72 1.27 14.47
N TRP A 666 8.13 0.45 13.61
CA TRP A 666 7.50 -0.84 14.00
C TRP A 666 8.46 -1.89 14.63
N VAL A 667 9.78 -1.62 14.63
CA VAL A 667 10.81 -2.47 15.25
C VAL A 667 11.11 -2.11 16.70
N GLN A 668 10.63 -0.96 17.16
CA GLN A 668 10.79 -0.55 18.56
C GLN A 668 10.03 -1.45 19.52
N SER A 669 10.41 -1.40 20.80
CA SER A 669 9.65 -2.07 21.86
C SER A 669 8.29 -1.42 22.04
N VAL A 670 7.33 -2.16 22.59
CA VAL A 670 6.02 -1.61 22.97
C VAL A 670 6.20 -0.50 24.00
N ASN A 671 7.14 -0.66 24.92
CA ASN A 671 7.49 0.36 25.91
C ASN A 671 7.94 1.69 25.25
N GLU A 672 8.91 1.64 24.31
CA GLU A 672 9.37 2.81 23.54
C GLU A 672 8.22 3.40 22.69
N GLY A 673 7.39 2.55 22.08
CA GLY A 673 6.23 2.98 21.30
C GLY A 673 5.22 3.78 22.14
N LEU A 674 4.88 3.29 23.32
CA LEU A 674 3.98 3.96 24.27
C LEU A 674 4.58 5.27 24.79
N ALA A 675 5.88 5.31 25.05
CA ALA A 675 6.57 6.52 25.52
C ALA A 675 6.63 7.65 24.45
N ASN A 676 6.50 7.28 23.17
CA ASN A 676 6.43 8.22 22.06
C ASN A 676 5.02 8.79 21.81
N LEU A 677 4.01 8.32 22.55
CA LEU A 677 2.68 8.92 22.54
C LEU A 677 2.68 10.22 23.35
N LEU A 678 1.49 10.76 23.61
CA LEU A 678 1.32 11.96 24.42
C LEU A 678 1.78 11.77 25.87
N PRO A 679 2.25 12.85 26.55
CA PRO A 679 2.61 12.78 27.96
C PRO A 679 1.48 12.22 28.82
N GLY A 680 1.79 11.28 29.71
CA GLY A 680 0.81 10.60 30.56
C GLY A 680 0.08 9.42 29.90
N ALA A 681 0.17 9.27 28.56
CA ALA A 681 -0.47 8.16 27.85
C ALA A 681 0.21 6.83 28.15
N HIS A 682 1.54 6.84 28.31
CA HIS A 682 2.32 5.65 28.64
C HIS A 682 1.84 5.04 29.97
N GLU A 683 1.89 5.81 31.06
CA GLU A 683 1.53 5.35 32.39
C GLU A 683 0.07 4.88 32.46
N TRP A 684 -0.82 5.58 31.74
CA TRP A 684 -2.22 5.24 31.65
C TRP A 684 -2.46 3.93 30.89
N LEU A 685 -1.97 3.80 29.66
CA LEU A 685 -2.19 2.61 28.82
C LEU A 685 -1.53 1.37 29.43
N VAL A 686 -0.35 1.53 30.01
CA VAL A 686 0.34 0.45 30.72
C VAL A 686 -0.48 -0.09 31.89
N LYS A 687 -1.24 0.76 32.59
CA LYS A 687 -2.11 0.35 33.69
C LYS A 687 -3.43 -0.25 33.19
N GLU A 688 -4.03 0.37 32.17
CA GLU A 688 -5.40 0.09 31.75
C GLU A 688 -5.51 -0.93 30.61
N CYS A 689 -4.39 -1.38 30.03
CA CYS A 689 -4.35 -2.39 28.97
C CYS A 689 -3.63 -3.67 29.45
N PRO A 690 -4.25 -4.51 30.28
CA PRO A 690 -3.64 -5.75 30.78
C PRO A 690 -3.24 -6.72 29.66
N SER A 691 -3.91 -6.71 28.50
CA SER A 691 -3.56 -7.62 27.40
C SER A 691 -2.12 -7.43 26.89
N LEU A 692 -1.55 -6.23 27.03
CA LEU A 692 -0.16 -5.95 26.67
C LEU A 692 0.84 -6.82 27.44
N ARG A 693 0.48 -7.21 28.66
CA ARG A 693 1.33 -8.02 29.56
C ARG A 693 0.96 -9.49 29.61
N ASP A 694 -0.15 -9.88 29.00
CA ASP A 694 -0.68 -11.24 29.07
C ASP A 694 -0.13 -12.13 27.93
N PRO A 695 0.78 -13.08 28.20
CA PRO A 695 1.33 -14.00 27.20
C PRO A 695 0.29 -14.90 26.53
N LEU A 696 -0.86 -15.14 27.17
CA LEU A 696 -1.95 -15.93 26.61
C LEU A 696 -2.69 -15.16 25.52
N LYS A 697 -2.69 -13.83 25.59
CA LYS A 697 -3.22 -12.91 24.57
C LYS A 697 -2.16 -12.42 23.58
N GLY A 698 -0.95 -12.96 23.66
CA GLY A 698 0.19 -12.59 22.81
C GLY A 698 1.02 -11.42 23.33
N GLY A 699 0.78 -10.96 24.55
CA GLY A 699 1.54 -9.92 25.24
C GLY A 699 2.84 -10.44 25.84
N ASN A 700 3.56 -9.55 26.54
CA ASN A 700 4.76 -9.90 27.30
C ASN A 700 4.78 -9.08 28.61
N PRO A 701 5.00 -9.71 29.78
CA PRO A 701 5.10 -8.98 31.06
C PRO A 701 6.17 -7.89 31.03
N ASP A 702 7.23 -8.12 30.27
CA ASP A 702 8.24 -7.13 29.94
C ASP A 702 7.94 -6.50 28.57
N LEU A 703 7.50 -5.24 28.59
CA LEU A 703 7.14 -4.49 27.39
C LEU A 703 8.35 -4.10 26.54
N ASP A 704 9.57 -4.20 27.07
CA ASP A 704 10.81 -4.01 26.31
C ASP A 704 11.17 -5.23 25.46
N GLU A 705 10.69 -6.42 25.83
CA GLU A 705 10.88 -7.66 25.06
C GLU A 705 9.85 -7.87 23.95
N MET A 706 8.78 -7.07 23.91
CA MET A 706 7.75 -7.13 22.87
C MET A 706 7.93 -6.00 21.87
N THR A 707 7.93 -6.31 20.58
CA THR A 707 7.98 -5.27 19.54
C THR A 707 6.59 -4.84 19.08
N VAL A 708 6.46 -3.57 18.67
CA VAL A 708 5.21 -2.99 18.16
C VAL A 708 4.57 -3.83 17.05
N ARG A 709 5.37 -4.41 16.14
CA ARG A 709 4.84 -5.26 15.05
C ARG A 709 4.13 -6.53 15.53
N CYS A 710 4.36 -6.96 16.78
CA CYS A 710 3.76 -8.15 17.37
C CYS A 710 2.43 -7.88 18.08
N LEU A 711 2.01 -6.61 18.20
CA LEU A 711 0.74 -6.24 18.84
C LEU A 711 -0.47 -6.84 18.10
N THR A 712 -1.38 -7.44 18.87
CA THR A 712 -2.62 -8.07 18.38
C THR A 712 -3.71 -7.03 18.14
N ASP A 713 -4.74 -7.38 17.37
CA ASP A 713 -5.92 -6.53 17.18
C ASP A 713 -6.63 -6.22 18.50
N GLU A 714 -6.73 -7.20 19.40
CA GLU A 714 -7.28 -7.03 20.75
C GLU A 714 -6.56 -5.94 21.54
N MET A 715 -5.21 -5.94 21.53
CA MET A 715 -4.43 -4.91 22.24
C MET A 715 -4.69 -3.51 21.71
N PHE A 716 -4.82 -3.34 20.39
CA PHE A 716 -5.14 -2.03 19.81
C PHE A 716 -6.56 -1.58 20.16
N VAL A 717 -7.53 -2.49 20.19
CA VAL A 717 -8.88 -2.19 20.64
C VAL A 717 -8.87 -1.76 22.11
N GLU A 718 -8.21 -2.52 22.99
CA GLU A 718 -8.09 -2.21 24.42
C GLU A 718 -7.39 -0.87 24.65
N MET A 719 -6.35 -0.56 23.88
CA MET A 719 -5.68 0.75 23.92
C MET A 719 -6.64 1.90 23.59
N VAL A 720 -7.52 1.74 22.60
CA VAL A 720 -8.51 2.77 22.24
C VAL A 720 -9.58 2.89 23.33
N GLU A 721 -10.00 1.79 23.95
CA GLU A 721 -10.93 1.80 25.09
C GLU A 721 -10.34 2.50 26.31
N ALA A 722 -9.10 2.17 26.65
CA ALA A 722 -8.35 2.83 27.70
C ALA A 722 -8.19 4.32 27.39
N TRP A 723 -7.84 4.68 26.15
CA TRP A 723 -7.74 6.08 25.73
C TRP A 723 -9.07 6.82 25.88
N ALA A 724 -10.19 6.21 25.49
CA ALA A 724 -11.52 6.81 25.64
C ALA A 724 -11.91 7.05 27.10
N ARG A 725 -11.40 6.24 28.04
CA ARG A 725 -11.60 6.40 29.50
C ARG A 725 -10.57 7.32 30.16
N TRP A 726 -9.52 7.72 29.45
CA TRP A 726 -8.44 8.52 30.03
C TRP A 726 -8.93 9.93 30.40
N PRO A 727 -8.87 10.34 31.69
CA PRO A 727 -9.39 11.64 32.13
C PRO A 727 -8.67 12.84 31.52
N PHE A 728 -7.39 12.68 31.21
CA PHE A 728 -6.53 13.73 30.68
C PHE A 728 -6.30 13.61 29.16
N ARG A 729 -7.11 12.81 28.46
CA ARG A 729 -6.97 12.66 27.01
C ARG A 729 -7.15 14.01 26.31
N PRO A 730 -6.33 14.31 25.29
CA PRO A 730 -6.56 15.48 24.47
C PRO A 730 -7.89 15.40 23.71
N SER A 731 -8.41 16.56 23.36
CA SER A 731 -9.52 16.70 22.44
C SER A 731 -9.17 16.11 21.07
N GLN A 732 -10.20 15.71 20.32
CA GLN A 732 -10.03 15.24 18.94
C GLN A 732 -9.30 16.28 18.08
N PHE A 733 -9.62 17.57 18.25
CA PHE A 733 -8.96 18.65 17.53
C PHE A 733 -7.45 18.71 17.80
N GLU A 734 -7.02 18.49 19.04
CA GLU A 734 -5.60 18.42 19.39
C GLU A 734 -4.91 17.22 18.74
N ILE A 735 -5.55 16.04 18.76
CA ILE A 735 -5.03 14.84 18.09
C ILE A 735 -4.86 15.08 16.58
N LEU A 736 -5.88 15.63 15.91
CA LEU A 736 -5.83 15.96 14.50
C LEU A 736 -4.77 17.02 14.18
N SER A 737 -4.58 17.99 15.08
CA SER A 737 -3.54 19.02 14.95
C SER A 737 -2.14 18.40 15.04
N ILE A 738 -1.92 17.46 15.97
CA ILE A 738 -0.65 16.73 16.13
C ILE A 738 -0.33 15.88 14.91
N MET A 739 -1.34 15.22 14.34
CA MET A 739 -1.19 14.40 13.13
C MET A 739 -0.88 15.25 11.88
N GLY A 740 -1.03 16.58 11.98
CA GLY A 740 -0.93 17.52 10.88
C GLY A 740 -2.13 17.35 9.95
N GLY A 741 -3.01 18.35 9.90
CA GLY A 741 -4.29 18.38 9.16
C GLY A 741 -4.23 18.17 7.63
N ALA A 742 -3.17 17.56 7.10
CA ALA A 742 -3.02 17.11 5.72
C ALA A 742 -3.22 15.58 5.55
N THR A 743 -3.48 14.82 6.63
CA THR A 743 -3.62 13.35 6.56
C THR A 743 -5.01 12.82 6.88
N HIS A 744 -5.92 13.62 7.43
CA HIS A 744 -7.26 13.18 7.80
C HIS A 744 -8.35 14.14 7.34
N ASP A 745 -9.11 13.68 6.37
CA ASP A 745 -10.53 14.01 6.23
C ASP A 745 -11.27 12.67 6.41
N THR A 746 -11.97 12.53 7.53
CA THR A 746 -12.55 11.28 8.04
C THR A 746 -13.99 11.08 7.62
N GLY A 747 -14.34 11.51 6.39
CA GLY A 747 -15.69 11.34 5.88
C GLY A 747 -15.97 11.91 4.49
N VAL A 748 -15.11 12.78 3.97
CA VAL A 748 -15.17 13.25 2.58
C VAL A 748 -13.91 12.75 1.92
N GLY A 749 -14.06 12.02 0.81
CA GLY A 749 -12.94 11.47 0.05
C GLY A 749 -11.86 12.53 -0.04
N ALA A 750 -10.70 12.24 0.54
CA ALA A 750 -9.63 13.20 0.70
C ALA A 750 -9.55 14.08 -0.54
N THR A 751 -9.52 15.40 -0.31
CA THR A 751 -9.23 16.42 -1.32
C THR A 751 -7.77 16.28 -1.79
N TYR A 752 -7.28 15.05 -1.98
CA TYR A 752 -6.36 14.75 -3.05
C TYR A 752 -7.01 15.33 -4.29
N ASP A 753 -6.50 16.48 -4.75
CA ASP A 753 -6.97 17.17 -5.95
C ASP A 753 -7.34 16.14 -7.04
N GLN A 754 -8.65 15.86 -7.13
CA GLN A 754 -9.22 14.73 -7.85
C GLN A 754 -9.06 14.98 -9.36
N GLU A 755 -8.96 16.26 -9.74
CA GLU A 755 -8.57 16.65 -11.09
C GLU A 755 -7.14 16.24 -11.42
N ASP A 756 -6.17 16.40 -10.50
CA ASP A 756 -4.80 15.93 -10.73
C ASP A 756 -4.74 14.40 -10.80
N MET A 757 -5.53 13.70 -9.98
CA MET A 757 -5.65 12.24 -10.10
C MET A 757 -6.22 11.85 -11.46
N TYR A 758 -7.31 12.48 -11.90
CA TYR A 758 -7.92 12.26 -13.21
C TYR A 758 -6.98 12.61 -14.36
N ARG A 759 -6.17 13.67 -14.26
CA ARG A 759 -5.14 14.02 -15.25
C ARG A 759 -3.96 13.05 -15.25
N SER A 760 -3.69 12.41 -14.11
CA SER A 760 -2.59 11.46 -13.95
C SER A 760 -2.96 10.05 -14.39
N ILE A 761 -4.22 9.66 -14.23
CA ILE A 761 -4.82 8.39 -14.69
C ILE A 761 -4.92 8.47 -16.20
#